data_AF-E9EXD7-F1
#
_entry.id   AF-E9EXD7-F1
#
_cell.length_a   1.000
_cell.length_b   1.000
_cell.length_c   1.000
_cell.angle_alpha   90.00
_cell.angle_beta   90.00
_cell.angle_gamma   90.00
#
_symmetry.space_group_name_H-M   'P 1'
#
loop_
_entity.id
_entity.type
_entity.pdbx_description
1 polymer ?
#
loop_
_entity_poly.entity_id
_entity_poly.type
_entity_poly.pdbx_seq_one_letter_code
_entity_poly.pdbx_strand_id
1 'polypeptide(L)'
;MAAFQRVIALSAGTRLRPPTLIADPRSLSVPLSHGRACISTGPRSQYAFHSQLESSPNAVALSSLQRPPAPALAQTLTEKIVQRYSTDLPTGKKVKAGDYVTLKPSICMTHDNSWPVAMKFMQMGASKIRDKRQIIMCLDHDVQNETPANLKKYSLVEEFAGRHGVQFYPAKRGIGHQIMVEEGHAWPRTVSVASDSHSNHYGGIGALGTPVVRTDAASIWSQSKTWWQIPPIAKITFTGILPRGVTGKDVIVFLAGSLNQDEVLNHALEFTGSEETLASIPIPDRLTIANMTTEWGALSGLFPVDETLISWYRAKATTAAMFNSPLTERVNHERIDELVKDKLVADPGASYAKEFYLNLSTLYPVVAGPNSVKIITPVRTLESQDIPVDKAYLVSCTNARSSDFAAAARVFREAAQDSQPAKIAPGVKLYIAAASVPEQESAEEAGDWQILVDAGAHVLPPGCGPCIGLGTGLLEDGEVGISRMGSTKAKAYLASPETVAASALRGKIAGPGWYQRPEGVQKVIIGEGSGDHVADRARSIEKALDKLLCEADSVIATAEGAGAEQSSSPAAAEDEALTEVIPGFPERIEGEIVFCNGDNINTDGIYPGKYTYQDHVSREKMAEICMENYDPEFSTTAKPGDILVAGFNFGCGSSREQAATAILAKQIPLVAAGSFSNIFSRNSINNALLGVELPALIHRLRETHKDKEVLTHRTGWRLLWDIRRSKVVITEKDGSSWEQKVGEIPPNVQEIIACGGLEGWVKTKIAAEKQ
;
A
#
# COMPACT_ATOMS: atom_id res chain seq x y z
N MET A 1 46.04 44.94 -19.29
CA MET A 1 47.49 44.93 -19.57
C MET A 1 47.92 43.50 -19.84
N ALA A 2 48.73 43.33 -20.89
CA ALA A 2 49.28 42.13 -21.49
C ALA A 2 49.87 41.11 -20.47
N ALA A 3 49.54 39.82 -20.56
CA ALA A 3 50.21 38.76 -21.34
C ALA A 3 51.42 38.14 -20.63
N PHE A 4 51.43 36.81 -20.45
CA PHE A 4 52.33 35.90 -21.19
C PHE A 4 52.07 34.42 -20.81
N GLN A 5 51.82 33.62 -21.85
CA GLN A 5 51.83 32.16 -21.85
C GLN A 5 53.28 31.64 -21.74
N ARG A 6 53.45 30.41 -21.24
CA ARG A 6 54.41 29.47 -21.84
C ARG A 6 53.99 28.01 -21.63
N VAL A 7 53.79 27.37 -22.78
CA VAL A 7 53.61 25.94 -23.04
C VAL A 7 54.99 25.28 -23.09
N ILE A 8 55.12 24.06 -22.56
CA ILE A 8 56.08 23.07 -23.05
C ILE A 8 55.35 21.75 -23.25
N ALA A 9 55.31 21.30 -24.49
CA ALA A 9 54.96 19.96 -24.91
C ALA A 9 56.15 19.36 -25.66
N LEU A 10 56.51 18.12 -25.34
CA LEU A 10 57.35 17.16 -26.06
C LEU A 10 57.19 15.83 -25.30
N SER A 11 57.12 14.62 -25.83
CA SER A 11 56.76 14.04 -27.13
C SER A 11 56.86 12.52 -26.94
N ALA A 12 55.85 11.80 -27.44
CA ALA A 12 55.79 10.40 -27.88
C ALA A 12 56.95 9.41 -27.53
N GLY A 13 56.56 8.24 -26.98
CA GLY A 13 57.39 7.04 -26.92
C GLY A 13 56.61 5.75 -26.62
N THR A 14 56.21 5.05 -27.68
CA THR A 14 56.15 3.58 -27.83
C THR A 14 55.34 2.69 -26.86
N ARG A 15 54.23 2.17 -27.41
CA ARG A 15 53.64 0.81 -27.33
C ARG A 15 54.17 -0.14 -26.24
N LEU A 16 53.29 -0.57 -25.33
CA LEU A 16 53.24 -1.94 -24.79
C LEU A 16 51.78 -2.34 -24.51
N ARG A 17 51.35 -3.47 -25.07
CA ARG A 17 50.03 -4.11 -24.90
C ARG A 17 49.94 -4.77 -23.50
N PRO A 18 48.77 -4.79 -22.84
CA PRO A 18 48.56 -5.64 -21.67
C PRO A 18 48.24 -7.10 -22.11
N PRO A 19 48.57 -8.12 -21.30
CA PRO A 19 48.49 -9.51 -21.70
C PRO A 19 47.05 -10.04 -21.60
N THR A 20 46.62 -10.68 -22.68
CA THR A 20 45.46 -11.56 -22.77
C THR A 20 45.77 -12.88 -22.06
N LEU A 21 45.05 -13.18 -20.97
CA LEU A 21 45.01 -14.52 -20.40
C LEU A 21 43.91 -15.31 -21.11
N ILE A 22 44.35 -16.17 -22.03
CA ILE A 22 43.54 -17.21 -22.68
C ILE A 22 43.55 -18.43 -21.75
N ALA A 23 42.38 -18.83 -21.26
CA ALA A 23 42.18 -20.10 -20.59
C ALA A 23 41.48 -21.05 -21.56
N ASP A 24 42.23 -22.05 -22.06
CA ASP A 24 41.69 -23.15 -22.85
C ASP A 24 41.15 -24.27 -21.91
N PRO A 25 40.01 -24.90 -22.24
CA PRO A 25 39.40 -25.92 -21.41
C PRO A 25 40.06 -27.28 -21.65
N ARG A 26 40.65 -27.88 -20.60
CA ARG A 26 41.06 -29.28 -20.62
C ARG A 26 39.89 -30.18 -20.26
N SER A 27 39.52 -31.00 -21.24
CA SER A 27 38.71 -32.21 -21.13
C SER A 27 39.34 -33.22 -20.16
N LEU A 28 38.55 -33.67 -19.19
CA LEU A 28 38.82 -34.89 -18.44
C LEU A 28 37.58 -35.79 -18.54
N SER A 29 37.80 -36.95 -19.15
CA SER A 29 36.84 -38.02 -19.36
C SER A 29 37.39 -39.28 -18.69
N VAL A 30 36.63 -39.90 -17.78
CA VAL A 30 36.74 -41.33 -17.39
C VAL A 30 35.44 -41.74 -16.64
N PRO A 31 35.07 -43.03 -16.48
CA PRO A 31 34.13 -43.72 -17.36
C PRO A 31 32.91 -44.31 -16.64
N LEU A 32 31.90 -44.67 -17.44
CA LEU A 32 30.81 -45.58 -17.07
C LEU A 32 31.35 -47.00 -16.83
N SER A 33 30.92 -47.66 -15.75
CA SER A 33 31.04 -49.11 -15.58
C SER A 33 29.70 -49.72 -15.14
N HIS A 34 29.35 -50.82 -15.78
CA HIS A 34 28.13 -51.61 -15.59
C HIS A 34 28.30 -52.68 -14.50
N GLY A 35 27.22 -52.91 -13.73
CA GLY A 35 26.72 -54.25 -13.39
C GLY A 35 27.25 -54.94 -12.12
N ARG A 36 26.35 -55.19 -11.15
CA ARG A 36 25.65 -56.49 -10.96
C ARG A 36 24.98 -56.56 -9.58
N ALA A 37 23.77 -57.12 -9.59
CA ALA A 37 23.01 -57.53 -8.42
C ALA A 37 23.62 -58.76 -7.73
N CYS A 38 23.43 -58.87 -6.42
CA CYS A 38 23.43 -60.15 -5.71
C CYS A 38 22.24 -60.19 -4.74
N ILE A 39 21.46 -61.26 -4.90
CA ILE A 39 20.35 -61.72 -4.08
C ILE A 39 20.94 -62.51 -2.90
N SER A 40 20.31 -62.45 -1.72
CA SER A 40 20.46 -63.52 -0.72
C SER A 40 19.08 -63.96 -0.23
N THR A 41 18.91 -65.28 -0.17
CA THR A 41 17.66 -66.02 0.05
C THR A 41 17.69 -66.77 1.38
N GLY A 42 16.54 -66.78 2.07
CA GLY A 42 16.01 -67.94 2.81
C GLY A 42 15.81 -67.75 4.33
N PRO A 43 14.97 -68.59 5.02
CA PRO A 43 14.01 -69.58 4.50
C PRO A 43 12.57 -69.45 5.07
N ARG A 44 11.67 -70.21 4.43
CA ARG A 44 10.24 -70.42 4.75
C ARG A 44 10.00 -71.18 6.06
N SER A 45 8.90 -70.86 6.73
CA SER A 45 8.08 -71.81 7.50
C SER A 45 6.59 -71.61 7.15
N GLN A 46 5.86 -72.71 7.00
CA GLN A 46 4.44 -72.78 6.62
C GLN A 46 3.53 -73.08 7.83
N TYR A 47 2.22 -72.88 7.60
CA TYR A 47 1.03 -73.28 8.36
C TYR A 47 0.65 -72.34 9.53
N ALA A 48 -0.59 -71.92 9.75
CA ALA A 48 -1.89 -72.43 9.32
C ALA A 48 -2.93 -71.31 9.23
N PHE A 49 -3.97 -71.53 8.41
CA PHE A 49 -5.19 -70.73 8.39
C PHE A 49 -5.90 -70.80 9.75
N HIS A 50 -6.16 -69.64 10.35
CA HIS A 50 -7.29 -69.46 11.25
C HIS A 50 -8.12 -68.27 10.79
N SER A 51 -9.40 -68.55 10.69
CA SER A 51 -10.47 -67.70 10.22
C SER A 51 -10.89 -66.65 11.24
N GLN A 52 -11.31 -65.51 10.69
CA GLN A 52 -12.34 -64.59 11.20
C GLN A 52 -11.94 -63.45 12.15
N LEU A 53 -12.24 -62.26 11.60
CA LEU A 53 -12.74 -61.02 12.19
C LEU A 53 -11.71 -59.90 12.47
N GLU A 54 -12.02 -58.76 11.85
CA GLU A 54 -11.62 -57.38 12.17
C GLU A 54 -10.28 -56.84 11.65
N SER A 55 -10.32 -56.21 10.47
CA SER A 55 -9.95 -54.79 10.24
C SER A 55 -9.89 -54.50 8.73
N SER A 56 -10.62 -53.47 8.29
CA SER A 56 -10.61 -53.02 6.89
C SER A 56 -9.26 -52.34 6.54
N PRO A 57 -8.67 -52.58 5.36
CA PRO A 57 -7.43 -51.93 4.92
C PRO A 57 -7.54 -50.40 4.76
N ASN A 58 -8.74 -49.84 4.87
CA ASN A 58 -8.98 -48.40 4.72
C ASN A 58 -8.52 -47.56 5.92
N ALA A 59 -8.28 -48.16 7.09
CA ALA A 59 -7.87 -47.40 8.27
C ALA A 59 -6.41 -46.88 8.18
N VAL A 60 -5.53 -47.61 7.48
CA VAL A 60 -4.11 -47.23 7.36
C VAL A 60 -3.88 -46.20 6.24
N ALA A 61 -4.69 -46.22 5.18
CA ALA A 61 -4.63 -45.22 4.10
C ALA A 61 -5.19 -43.84 4.52
N LEU A 62 -6.13 -43.79 5.48
CA LEU A 62 -6.66 -42.56 6.05
C LEU A 62 -5.75 -41.93 7.10
N SER A 63 -4.89 -42.72 7.76
CA SER A 63 -3.90 -42.21 8.72
C SER A 63 -2.80 -41.38 8.04
N SER A 64 -2.42 -41.71 6.80
CA SER A 64 -1.43 -40.94 6.02
C SER A 64 -1.93 -39.59 5.48
N LEU A 65 -3.21 -39.26 5.67
CA LEU A 65 -3.82 -37.99 5.28
C LEU A 65 -4.03 -37.03 6.47
N GLN A 66 -3.65 -37.42 7.69
CA GLN A 66 -3.70 -36.52 8.84
C GLN A 66 -2.54 -35.51 8.77
N ARG A 67 -2.80 -34.40 8.07
CA ARG A 67 -2.07 -33.15 8.33
C ARG A 67 -2.15 -32.85 9.84
N PRO A 68 -1.08 -32.32 10.46
CA PRO A 68 -1.23 -31.76 11.80
C PRO A 68 -2.42 -30.79 11.79
N PRO A 69 -3.28 -30.80 12.83
CA PRO A 69 -4.42 -29.90 12.89
C PRO A 69 -3.89 -28.48 12.65
N ALA A 70 -4.51 -27.75 11.71
CA ALA A 70 -4.15 -26.37 11.47
C ALA A 70 -4.12 -25.67 12.85
N PRO A 71 -3.02 -24.99 13.22
CA PRO A 71 -2.99 -24.27 14.49
C PRO A 71 -4.21 -23.36 14.52
N ALA A 72 -4.95 -23.39 15.63
CA ALA A 72 -6.33 -22.90 15.74
C ALA A 72 -6.57 -21.47 15.23
N LEU A 73 -5.51 -20.68 14.96
CA LEU A 73 -5.53 -19.34 14.36
C LEU A 73 -4.28 -19.09 13.47
N ALA A 74 -4.11 -19.81 12.35
CA ALA A 74 -3.00 -19.62 11.38
C ALA A 74 -2.95 -18.18 10.82
N GLN A 75 -1.85 -17.45 10.97
CA GLN A 75 -1.72 -16.02 10.62
C GLN A 75 -1.05 -15.77 9.27
N THR A 76 -1.50 -14.74 8.53
CA THR A 76 -0.77 -14.27 7.33
C THR A 76 0.55 -13.57 7.71
N LEU A 77 1.39 -13.22 6.74
CA LEU A 77 2.64 -12.50 7.02
C LEU A 77 2.36 -11.12 7.63
N THR A 78 1.41 -10.39 7.07
CA THR A 78 0.94 -9.09 7.56
C THR A 78 0.47 -9.19 9.00
N GLU A 79 -0.41 -10.14 9.32
CA GLU A 79 -0.91 -10.35 10.69
C GLU A 79 0.23 -10.65 11.67
N LYS A 80 1.23 -11.44 11.26
CA LYS A 80 2.40 -11.75 12.08
C LYS A 80 3.32 -10.54 12.31
N ILE A 81 3.52 -9.71 11.29
CA ILE A 81 4.27 -8.46 11.44
C ILE A 81 3.51 -7.55 12.40
N VAL A 82 2.21 -7.36 12.21
CA VAL A 82 1.37 -6.56 13.11
C VAL A 82 1.45 -7.07 14.54
N GLN A 83 1.29 -8.36 14.75
CA GLN A 83 1.38 -9.01 16.07
C GLN A 83 2.65 -8.63 16.84
N ARG A 84 3.79 -8.50 16.14
CA ARG A 84 5.09 -8.13 16.75
C ARG A 84 5.15 -6.67 17.19
N TYR A 85 4.39 -5.79 16.54
CA TYR A 85 4.38 -4.35 16.77
C TYR A 85 3.13 -3.87 17.49
N SER A 86 2.17 -4.75 17.74
CA SER A 86 1.02 -4.50 18.61
C SER A 86 1.46 -4.49 20.07
N THR A 87 0.99 -3.49 20.83
CA THR A 87 1.20 -3.38 22.26
C THR A 87 -0.11 -3.61 23.01
N ASP A 88 -0.01 -3.94 24.30
CA ASP A 88 -1.15 -3.99 25.22
C ASP A 88 -2.21 -5.05 24.84
N LEU A 89 -1.79 -6.10 24.12
CA LEU A 89 -2.63 -7.25 23.79
C LEU A 89 -2.78 -8.19 25.00
N PRO A 90 -3.97 -8.81 25.20
CA PRO A 90 -4.13 -9.87 26.18
C PRO A 90 -3.17 -11.03 25.94
N THR A 91 -2.69 -11.66 27.02
CA THR A 91 -1.79 -12.81 26.93
C THR A 91 -2.38 -13.91 26.07
N GLY A 92 -1.66 -14.31 25.02
CA GLY A 92 -2.10 -15.35 24.08
C GLY A 92 -3.04 -14.88 22.96
N LYS A 93 -3.51 -13.62 22.96
CA LYS A 93 -4.35 -13.10 21.86
C LYS A 93 -3.54 -13.02 20.56
N LYS A 94 -4.02 -13.74 19.55
CA LYS A 94 -3.58 -13.62 18.17
C LYS A 94 -4.42 -12.59 17.44
N VAL A 95 -3.75 -11.67 16.74
CA VAL A 95 -4.40 -10.64 15.94
C VAL A 95 -4.78 -11.18 14.57
N LYS A 96 -5.93 -10.70 14.06
CA LYS A 96 -6.52 -11.06 12.78
C LYS A 96 -7.01 -9.85 12.00
N ALA A 97 -7.14 -9.99 10.68
CA ALA A 97 -7.86 -9.00 9.88
C ALA A 97 -9.22 -8.66 10.52
N GLY A 98 -9.52 -7.37 10.62
CA GLY A 98 -10.68 -6.82 11.35
C GLY A 98 -10.36 -6.35 12.78
N ASP A 99 -9.36 -6.94 13.45
CA ASP A 99 -8.97 -6.52 14.82
C ASP A 99 -8.40 -5.09 14.80
N TYR A 100 -8.76 -4.29 15.80
CA TYR A 100 -8.11 -3.01 16.08
C TYR A 100 -7.01 -3.19 17.11
N VAL A 101 -5.81 -2.78 16.75
CA VAL A 101 -4.61 -2.93 17.57
C VAL A 101 -4.01 -1.58 17.90
N THR A 102 -3.42 -1.46 19.08
CA THR A 102 -2.49 -0.37 19.37
C THR A 102 -1.14 -0.75 18.79
N LEU A 103 -0.66 -0.01 17.80
CA LEU A 103 0.64 -0.21 17.16
C LEU A 103 1.69 0.72 17.74
N LYS A 104 2.90 0.19 17.93
CA LYS A 104 4.13 0.95 18.07
C LYS A 104 4.97 0.75 16.79
N PRO A 105 4.85 1.58 15.75
CA PRO A 105 5.65 1.42 14.54
C PRO A 105 7.15 1.41 14.82
N SER A 106 7.96 0.70 14.03
CA SER A 106 9.43 0.76 14.14
C SER A 106 9.95 2.15 13.82
N ILE A 107 9.33 2.79 12.81
CA ILE A 107 9.72 4.10 12.31
C ILE A 107 8.48 4.85 11.78
N CYS A 108 8.50 6.16 11.93
CA CYS A 108 7.50 7.10 11.45
C CYS A 108 8.20 8.23 10.70
N MET A 109 7.99 8.29 9.39
CA MET A 109 8.50 9.37 8.54
C MET A 109 7.45 10.47 8.38
N THR A 110 7.87 11.72 8.50
CA THR A 110 7.07 12.88 8.07
C THR A 110 7.86 13.69 7.05
N HIS A 111 7.15 14.42 6.21
CA HIS A 111 7.75 15.18 5.12
C HIS A 111 7.53 16.69 5.34
N ASP A 112 7.28 17.48 4.30
CA ASP A 112 6.93 18.91 4.38
C ASP A 112 5.78 19.23 5.36
N ASN A 113 4.93 18.25 5.68
CA ASN A 113 3.88 18.36 6.70
C ASN A 113 4.37 18.21 8.15
N SER A 114 5.69 18.06 8.37
CA SER A 114 6.31 17.96 9.71
C SER A 114 5.97 19.16 10.58
N TRP A 115 5.90 20.38 10.04
CA TRP A 115 5.52 21.55 10.81
C TRP A 115 4.04 21.52 11.25
N PRO A 116 3.06 21.25 10.36
CA PRO A 116 1.69 20.91 10.78
C PRO A 116 1.59 19.82 11.84
N VAL A 117 2.37 18.75 11.75
CA VAL A 117 2.42 17.69 12.77
C VAL A 117 2.97 18.22 14.09
N ALA A 118 4.03 19.03 14.06
CA ALA A 118 4.61 19.68 15.24
C ALA A 118 3.59 20.59 15.94
N MET A 119 2.79 21.36 15.18
CA MET A 119 1.73 22.19 15.74
C MET A 119 0.68 21.35 16.48
N LYS A 120 0.20 20.25 15.88
CA LYS A 120 -0.72 19.32 16.55
C LYS A 120 -0.10 18.69 17.80
N PHE A 121 1.15 18.23 17.69
CA PHE A 121 1.91 17.69 18.83
C PHE A 121 1.96 18.68 20.00
N MET A 122 2.25 19.97 19.75
CA MET A 122 2.24 21.01 20.78
C MET A 122 0.83 21.32 21.29
N GLN A 123 -0.19 21.35 20.42
CA GLN A 123 -1.60 21.54 20.80
C GLN A 123 -2.15 20.40 21.68
N MET A 124 -1.62 19.18 21.53
CA MET A 124 -1.88 18.04 22.42
C MET A 124 -1.22 18.21 23.80
N GLY A 125 -0.43 19.26 24.02
CA GLY A 125 0.28 19.51 25.28
C GLY A 125 1.60 18.76 25.42
N ALA A 126 2.09 18.14 24.34
CA ALA A 126 3.37 17.46 24.32
C ALA A 126 4.51 18.46 24.12
N SER A 127 5.59 18.31 24.89
CA SER A 127 6.77 19.17 24.83
C SER A 127 8.06 18.44 24.46
N LYS A 128 8.02 17.10 24.41
CA LYS A 128 9.18 16.25 24.09
C LYS A 128 8.74 15.04 23.26
N ILE A 129 9.45 14.78 22.15
CA ILE A 129 9.27 13.55 21.38
C ILE A 129 9.65 12.35 22.23
N ARG A 130 8.76 11.34 22.28
CA ARG A 130 8.88 10.16 23.14
C ARG A 130 10.11 9.32 22.80
N ASP A 131 10.26 8.97 21.53
CA ASP A 131 11.42 8.25 21.00
C ASP A 131 11.94 8.92 19.73
N LYS A 132 13.03 9.68 19.86
CA LYS A 132 13.65 10.40 18.73
C LYS A 132 14.17 9.47 17.62
N ARG A 133 14.49 8.20 17.93
CA ARG A 133 14.97 7.22 16.95
C ARG A 133 13.85 6.65 16.09
N GLN A 134 12.61 6.79 16.56
CA GLN A 134 11.42 6.35 15.83
C GLN A 134 11.03 7.36 14.74
N ILE A 135 11.50 8.60 14.80
CA ILE A 135 11.02 9.68 13.94
C ILE A 135 12.10 10.06 12.93
N ILE A 136 11.70 10.22 11.67
CA ILE A 136 12.53 10.77 10.59
C ILE A 136 11.76 11.93 9.94
N MET A 137 12.39 13.08 9.76
CA MET A 137 11.81 14.23 9.07
C MET A 137 12.55 14.49 7.77
N CYS A 138 11.82 14.49 6.65
CA CYS A 138 12.35 14.77 5.32
C CYS A 138 11.70 16.04 4.74
N LEU A 139 12.38 16.74 3.83
CA LEU A 139 11.78 17.80 3.03
C LEU A 139 11.95 17.45 1.55
N ASP A 140 10.86 17.15 0.85
CA ASP A 140 10.91 16.54 -0.48
C ASP A 140 9.79 16.97 -1.44
N HIS A 141 8.68 17.52 -0.95
CA HIS A 141 7.54 17.90 -1.78
C HIS A 141 7.78 19.22 -2.52
N ASP A 142 8.00 20.31 -1.78
CA ASP A 142 7.99 21.69 -2.31
C ASP A 142 9.41 22.28 -2.45
N VAL A 143 10.39 21.42 -2.79
CA VAL A 143 11.84 21.74 -2.76
C VAL A 143 12.29 22.79 -3.78
N GLN A 144 11.43 23.14 -4.75
CA GLN A 144 11.68 24.16 -5.76
C GLN A 144 11.10 25.54 -5.37
N ASN A 145 10.27 25.60 -4.32
CA ASN A 145 9.64 26.84 -3.87
C ASN A 145 10.56 27.59 -2.89
N GLU A 146 11.17 28.66 -3.38
CA GLU A 146 12.10 29.49 -2.61
C GLU A 146 11.44 30.75 -2.03
N THR A 147 10.10 30.78 -1.92
CA THR A 147 9.40 31.90 -1.28
C THR A 147 9.76 32.02 0.21
N PRO A 148 9.78 33.24 0.78
CA PRO A 148 10.09 33.43 2.20
C PRO A 148 9.19 32.61 3.14
N ALA A 149 7.92 32.43 2.78
CA ALA A 149 6.98 31.63 3.56
C ALA A 149 7.37 30.14 3.60
N ASN A 150 7.73 29.55 2.45
CA ASN A 150 8.16 28.15 2.40
C ASN A 150 9.50 27.93 3.11
N LEU A 151 10.47 28.83 2.88
CA LEU A 151 11.76 28.78 3.56
C LEU A 151 11.61 28.92 5.08
N LYS A 152 10.69 29.78 5.55
CA LYS A 152 10.40 29.89 6.98
C LYS A 152 9.81 28.60 7.54
N LYS A 153 8.88 27.95 6.83
CA LYS A 153 8.34 26.64 7.21
C LYS A 153 9.46 25.61 7.33
N TYR A 154 10.38 25.55 6.37
CA TYR A 154 11.52 24.62 6.40
C TYR A 154 12.48 24.89 7.57
N SER A 155 12.79 26.16 7.86
CA SER A 155 13.61 26.52 9.03
C SER A 155 12.96 26.05 10.33
N LEU A 156 11.64 26.20 10.46
CA LEU A 156 10.89 25.76 11.64
C LEU A 156 10.93 24.24 11.83
N VAL A 157 10.89 23.47 10.73
CA VAL A 157 11.05 22.00 10.79
C VAL A 157 12.47 21.62 11.23
N GLU A 158 13.49 22.22 10.63
CA GLU A 158 14.90 21.95 10.97
C GLU A 158 15.21 22.32 12.43
N GLU A 159 14.80 23.50 12.87
CA GLU A 159 14.95 23.97 14.26
C GLU A 159 14.24 23.02 15.24
N PHE A 160 13.04 22.54 14.89
CA PHE A 160 12.30 21.59 15.70
C PHE A 160 13.00 20.23 15.77
N ALA A 161 13.46 19.69 14.63
CA ALA A 161 14.20 18.44 14.57
C ALA A 161 15.50 18.52 15.40
N GLY A 162 16.27 19.60 15.25
CA GLY A 162 17.49 19.85 16.00
C GLY A 162 17.25 19.92 17.51
N ARG A 163 16.20 20.63 17.94
CA ARG A 163 15.81 20.72 19.36
C ARG A 163 15.47 19.37 19.98
N HIS A 164 14.84 18.48 19.20
CA HIS A 164 14.46 17.14 19.66
C HIS A 164 15.51 16.06 19.37
N GLY A 165 16.60 16.40 18.66
CA GLY A 165 17.63 15.46 18.22
C GLY A 165 17.08 14.39 17.28
N VAL A 166 16.08 14.72 16.48
CA VAL A 166 15.48 13.85 15.47
C VAL A 166 16.32 13.86 14.20
N GLN A 167 16.43 12.71 13.54
CA GLN A 167 17.09 12.62 12.24
C GLN A 167 16.33 13.44 11.19
N PHE A 168 17.03 14.39 10.58
CA PHE A 168 16.49 15.32 9.60
C PHE A 168 17.23 15.21 8.27
N TYR A 169 16.49 15.22 7.17
CA TYR A 169 17.00 15.29 5.81
C TYR A 169 16.49 16.56 5.13
N PRO A 170 17.38 17.49 4.74
CA PRO A 170 16.99 18.80 4.22
C PRO A 170 16.43 18.70 2.79
N ALA A 171 15.83 19.81 2.33
CA ALA A 171 15.35 19.93 0.97
C ALA A 171 16.46 19.61 -0.05
N LYS A 172 16.06 19.01 -1.18
CA LYS A 172 16.95 18.61 -2.28
C LYS A 172 17.87 17.41 -1.98
N ARG A 173 17.76 16.77 -0.80
CA ARG A 173 18.49 15.52 -0.47
C ARG A 173 17.89 14.28 -1.13
N GLY A 174 16.58 14.26 -1.34
CA GLY A 174 15.85 13.14 -1.94
C GLY A 174 14.45 12.97 -1.38
N ILE A 175 13.70 12.05 -1.98
CA ILE A 175 12.33 11.72 -1.59
C ILE A 175 12.35 10.84 -0.36
N GLY A 176 11.54 11.17 0.65
CA GLY A 176 11.54 10.55 1.97
C GLY A 176 11.40 9.03 1.91
N HIS A 177 10.53 8.50 1.05
CA HIS A 177 10.39 7.04 0.89
C HIS A 177 11.65 6.34 0.40
N GLN A 178 12.34 6.96 -0.56
CA GLN A 178 13.62 6.46 -1.07
C GLN A 178 14.70 6.57 0.03
N ILE A 179 14.77 7.70 0.73
CA ILE A 179 15.68 7.93 1.86
C ILE A 179 15.49 6.84 2.93
N MET A 180 14.24 6.55 3.29
CA MET A 180 13.92 5.56 4.32
C MET A 180 14.45 4.16 4.00
N VAL A 181 14.43 3.76 2.72
CA VAL A 181 14.94 2.47 2.25
C VAL A 181 16.46 2.51 2.06
N GLU A 182 17.00 3.56 1.43
CA GLU A 182 18.43 3.66 1.11
C GLU A 182 19.31 3.81 2.36
N GLU A 183 18.81 4.51 3.39
CA GLU A 183 19.50 4.77 4.66
C GLU A 183 19.26 3.68 5.72
N GLY A 184 18.45 2.66 5.41
CA GLY A 184 18.18 1.54 6.32
C GLY A 184 17.30 1.87 7.53
N HIS A 185 16.50 2.94 7.45
CA HIS A 185 15.51 3.30 8.49
C HIS A 185 14.30 2.37 8.44
N ALA A 186 13.70 2.21 7.25
CA ALA A 186 12.75 1.15 6.99
C ALA A 186 13.52 -0.17 6.92
N TRP A 187 13.03 -1.19 7.63
CA TRP A 187 13.72 -2.47 7.75
C TRP A 187 12.77 -3.65 7.55
N PRO A 188 13.21 -4.76 6.93
CA PRO A 188 12.34 -5.90 6.66
C PRO A 188 11.67 -6.46 7.92
N ARG A 189 10.43 -6.94 7.78
CA ARG A 189 9.56 -7.48 8.84
C ARG A 189 9.24 -6.52 9.98
N THR A 190 9.37 -5.22 9.72
CA THR A 190 8.96 -4.17 10.64
C THR A 190 7.72 -3.43 10.16
N VAL A 191 7.00 -2.75 11.05
CA VAL A 191 5.92 -1.82 10.67
C VAL A 191 6.50 -0.42 10.51
N SER A 192 6.53 0.10 9.29
CA SER A 192 7.04 1.44 8.98
C SER A 192 5.91 2.30 8.47
N VAL A 193 5.68 3.46 9.09
CA VAL A 193 4.60 4.37 8.70
C VAL A 193 5.13 5.69 8.20
N ALA A 194 4.33 6.38 7.40
CA ALA A 194 4.60 7.78 7.10
C ALA A 194 3.29 8.57 7.06
N SER A 195 3.37 9.87 7.32
CA SER A 195 2.26 10.80 7.08
C SER A 195 2.06 11.08 5.58
N ASP A 196 2.17 10.05 4.75
CA ASP A 196 2.19 10.05 3.28
C ASP A 196 1.61 8.73 2.74
N SER A 197 0.80 8.81 1.68
CA SER A 197 0.11 7.69 1.03
C SER A 197 1.02 6.64 0.40
N HIS A 198 2.23 7.01 -0.03
CA HIS A 198 3.15 6.14 -0.76
C HIS A 198 4.11 5.38 0.16
N SER A 199 3.84 5.36 1.47
CA SER A 199 4.55 4.51 2.45
C SER A 199 4.43 3.01 2.16
N ASN A 200 3.49 2.58 1.32
CA ASN A 200 3.43 1.22 0.76
C ASN A 200 4.75 0.83 0.07
N HIS A 201 5.55 1.80 -0.39
CA HIS A 201 6.90 1.63 -0.94
C HIS A 201 7.79 0.69 -0.10
N TYR A 202 7.68 0.74 1.23
CA TYR A 202 8.49 -0.08 2.14
C TYR A 202 8.22 -1.58 2.00
N GLY A 203 7.04 -1.95 1.48
CA GLY A 203 6.69 -3.33 1.20
C GLY A 203 7.58 -4.03 0.18
N GLY A 204 8.26 -3.28 -0.70
CA GLY A 204 9.21 -3.85 -1.66
C GLY A 204 10.48 -4.44 -1.02
N ILE A 205 10.80 -4.04 0.21
CA ILE A 205 11.86 -4.64 1.04
C ILE A 205 11.28 -5.50 2.18
N GLY A 206 10.02 -5.95 2.06
CA GLY A 206 9.39 -6.79 3.07
C GLY A 206 9.12 -6.10 4.42
N ALA A 207 9.12 -4.76 4.48
CA ALA A 207 8.62 -3.99 5.61
C ALA A 207 7.14 -3.67 5.41
N LEU A 208 6.30 -3.86 6.43
CA LEU A 208 4.89 -3.49 6.35
C LEU A 208 4.75 -1.97 6.37
N GLY A 209 4.67 -1.39 5.17
CA GLY A 209 4.44 0.02 4.94
C GLY A 209 2.94 0.36 4.88
N THR A 210 2.49 1.32 5.70
CA THR A 210 1.10 1.82 5.65
C THR A 210 1.05 3.32 5.95
N PRO A 211 0.15 4.07 5.29
CA PRO A 211 0.00 5.50 5.54
C PRO A 211 -0.68 5.77 6.88
N VAL A 212 -0.34 6.92 7.46
CA VAL A 212 -1.01 7.51 8.62
C VAL A 212 -1.33 8.97 8.34
N VAL A 213 -2.24 9.58 9.11
CA VAL A 213 -2.53 11.03 8.95
C VAL A 213 -1.70 11.87 9.94
N ARG A 214 -1.80 13.20 9.84
CA ARG A 214 -1.02 14.12 10.69
C ARG A 214 -1.29 13.90 12.19
N THR A 215 -2.54 13.64 12.56
CA THR A 215 -2.95 13.39 13.95
C THR A 215 -2.35 12.08 14.49
N ASP A 216 -2.30 11.02 13.66
CA ASP A 216 -1.59 9.78 13.99
C ASP A 216 -0.09 10.03 14.20
N ALA A 217 0.55 10.78 13.29
CA ALA A 217 1.98 11.11 13.41
C ALA A 217 2.26 11.88 14.71
N ALA A 218 1.42 12.85 15.08
CA ALA A 218 1.53 13.56 16.35
C ALA A 218 1.32 12.65 17.58
N SER A 219 0.41 11.67 17.50
CA SER A 219 0.28 10.61 18.51
C SER A 219 1.55 9.77 18.62
N ILE A 220 2.16 9.38 17.50
CA ILE A 220 3.41 8.63 17.50
C ILE A 220 4.55 9.48 18.08
N TRP A 221 4.63 10.77 17.76
CA TRP A 221 5.67 11.65 18.32
C TRP A 221 5.53 11.79 19.84
N SER A 222 4.30 11.83 20.37
CA SER A 222 4.03 12.05 21.78
C SER A 222 4.01 10.77 22.62
N GLN A 223 3.51 9.66 22.08
CA GLN A 223 3.28 8.40 22.80
C GLN A 223 4.05 7.20 22.23
N SER A 224 4.77 7.38 21.11
CA SER A 224 5.37 6.31 20.30
C SER A 224 4.37 5.30 19.72
N LYS A 225 3.07 5.55 19.85
CA LYS A 225 2.00 4.62 19.50
C LYS A 225 0.90 5.31 18.68
N THR A 226 0.22 4.53 17.87
CA THR A 226 -1.08 4.87 17.28
C THR A 226 -1.98 3.62 17.27
N TRP A 227 -3.21 3.72 16.82
CA TRP A 227 -4.09 2.59 16.58
C TRP A 227 -4.11 2.20 15.10
N TRP A 228 -4.47 0.96 14.80
CA TRP A 228 -4.73 0.51 13.43
C TRP A 228 -5.74 -0.63 13.42
N GLN A 229 -6.67 -0.59 12.48
CA GLN A 229 -7.46 -1.76 12.13
C GLN A 229 -6.72 -2.57 11.09
N ILE A 230 -6.48 -3.85 11.36
CA ILE A 230 -5.84 -4.75 10.38
C ILE A 230 -6.82 -4.92 9.22
N PRO A 231 -6.47 -4.50 7.99
CA PRO A 231 -7.40 -4.59 6.87
C PRO A 231 -7.58 -6.04 6.41
N PRO A 232 -8.66 -6.35 5.66
CA PRO A 232 -8.74 -7.58 4.89
C PRO A 232 -7.50 -7.76 4.01
N ILE A 233 -7.02 -8.99 3.86
CA ILE A 233 -5.74 -9.28 3.20
C ILE A 233 -6.02 -10.02 1.90
N ALA A 234 -5.53 -9.50 0.78
CA ALA A 234 -5.57 -10.15 -0.51
C ALA A 234 -4.17 -10.66 -0.89
N LYS A 235 -4.10 -11.90 -1.36
CA LYS A 235 -2.86 -12.53 -1.81
C LYS A 235 -2.75 -12.48 -3.32
N ILE A 236 -1.61 -12.04 -3.83
CA ILE A 236 -1.27 -12.08 -5.26
C ILE A 236 -0.14 -13.10 -5.45
N THR A 237 -0.43 -14.17 -6.18
CA THR A 237 0.54 -15.24 -6.49
C THR A 237 1.14 -15.00 -7.87
N PHE A 238 2.41 -14.63 -7.93
CA PHE A 238 3.15 -14.58 -9.18
C PHE A 238 3.58 -15.98 -9.60
N THR A 239 3.40 -16.27 -10.89
CA THR A 239 3.89 -17.50 -11.55
C THR A 239 4.71 -17.13 -12.78
N GLY A 240 5.53 -18.07 -13.27
CA GLY A 240 6.44 -17.81 -14.38
C GLY A 240 7.58 -16.84 -14.01
N ILE A 241 8.21 -16.28 -15.03
CA ILE A 241 9.39 -15.40 -14.95
C ILE A 241 9.11 -14.14 -15.77
N LEU A 242 9.51 -12.97 -15.25
CA LEU A 242 9.33 -11.69 -15.91
C LEU A 242 10.08 -11.65 -17.27
N PRO A 243 9.39 -11.37 -18.40
CA PRO A 243 10.01 -11.35 -19.72
C PRO A 243 10.99 -10.18 -19.90
N ARG A 244 11.94 -10.36 -20.82
CA ARG A 244 12.84 -9.27 -21.23
C ARG A 244 12.04 -8.09 -21.76
N GLY A 245 12.34 -6.90 -21.25
CA GLY A 245 11.70 -5.65 -21.66
C GLY A 245 10.37 -5.36 -20.96
N VAL A 246 10.00 -6.16 -19.95
CA VAL A 246 8.89 -5.88 -19.01
C VAL A 246 9.50 -5.52 -17.66
N THR A 247 8.93 -4.53 -16.97
CA THR A 247 9.43 -3.99 -15.69
C THR A 247 8.41 -4.13 -14.56
N GLY A 248 8.80 -3.81 -13.34
CA GLY A 248 7.87 -3.75 -12.21
C GLY A 248 6.73 -2.74 -12.43
N LYS A 249 6.98 -1.67 -13.20
CA LYS A 249 5.94 -0.70 -13.59
C LYS A 249 4.83 -1.36 -14.41
N ASP A 250 5.20 -2.22 -15.35
CA ASP A 250 4.23 -2.94 -16.18
C ASP A 250 3.42 -3.92 -15.34
N VAL A 251 4.05 -4.61 -14.38
CA VAL A 251 3.36 -5.55 -13.47
C VAL A 251 2.25 -4.85 -12.69
N ILE A 252 2.55 -3.75 -12.00
CA ILE A 252 1.57 -3.07 -11.15
C ILE A 252 0.50 -2.33 -11.96
N VAL A 253 0.88 -1.72 -13.08
CA VAL A 253 -0.10 -1.11 -14.00
C VAL A 253 -1.04 -2.18 -14.54
N PHE A 254 -0.52 -3.34 -14.95
CA PHE A 254 -1.35 -4.44 -15.43
C PHE A 254 -2.32 -4.96 -14.36
N LEU A 255 -1.85 -5.15 -13.13
CA LEU A 255 -2.70 -5.56 -12.00
C LEU A 255 -3.83 -4.54 -11.74
N ALA A 256 -3.48 -3.26 -11.57
CA ALA A 256 -4.46 -2.20 -11.28
C ALA A 256 -5.48 -1.99 -12.41
N GLY A 257 -5.06 -2.19 -13.66
CA GLY A 257 -5.96 -2.07 -14.81
C GLY A 257 -6.81 -3.31 -15.08
N SER A 258 -6.33 -4.50 -14.72
CA SER A 258 -7.06 -5.75 -14.94
C SER A 258 -8.05 -6.04 -13.81
N LEU A 259 -7.72 -5.63 -12.59
CA LEU A 259 -8.55 -5.72 -11.39
C LEU A 259 -8.99 -4.29 -11.01
N ASN A 260 -9.86 -3.71 -11.84
CA ASN A 260 -10.22 -2.30 -11.79
C ASN A 260 -11.60 -1.99 -11.20
N GLN A 261 -12.29 -3.02 -10.69
CA GLN A 261 -13.60 -2.93 -10.04
C GLN A 261 -13.50 -2.87 -8.51
N ASP A 262 -12.44 -2.23 -8.00
CA ASP A 262 -12.18 -2.02 -6.57
C ASP A 262 -12.06 -3.33 -5.77
N GLU A 263 -11.58 -4.40 -6.42
CA GLU A 263 -11.46 -5.72 -5.84
C GLU A 263 -10.54 -5.73 -4.61
N VAL A 264 -9.53 -4.88 -4.57
CA VAL A 264 -8.58 -4.79 -3.43
C VAL A 264 -8.62 -3.45 -2.72
N LEU A 265 -9.66 -2.64 -2.97
CA LEU A 265 -9.85 -1.38 -2.25
C LEU A 265 -9.88 -1.65 -0.74
N ASN A 266 -9.11 -0.86 0.03
CA ASN A 266 -8.91 -1.02 1.47
C ASN A 266 -8.33 -2.37 1.92
N HIS A 267 -7.71 -3.15 1.03
CA HIS A 267 -7.00 -4.38 1.42
C HIS A 267 -5.51 -4.13 1.68
N ALA A 268 -4.89 -4.97 2.50
CA ALA A 268 -3.45 -5.19 2.44
C ALA A 268 -3.14 -6.25 1.37
N LEU A 269 -2.09 -6.04 0.58
CA LEU A 269 -1.64 -7.00 -0.43
C LEU A 269 -0.41 -7.76 0.05
N GLU A 270 -0.44 -9.09 -0.07
CA GLU A 270 0.73 -9.95 0.08
C GLU A 270 1.12 -10.55 -1.28
N PHE A 271 2.31 -10.21 -1.76
CA PHE A 271 2.88 -10.80 -2.97
C PHE A 271 3.59 -12.10 -2.62
N THR A 272 3.37 -13.14 -3.42
CA THR A 272 3.99 -14.46 -3.22
C THR A 272 4.37 -15.06 -4.57
N GLY A 273 5.21 -16.09 -4.58
CA GLY A 273 5.65 -16.78 -5.78
C GLY A 273 6.74 -17.79 -5.46
N SER A 274 7.12 -18.59 -6.46
CA SER A 274 8.31 -19.44 -6.33
C SER A 274 9.58 -18.58 -6.17
N GLU A 275 10.64 -19.16 -5.61
CA GLU A 275 11.93 -18.48 -5.47
C GLU A 275 12.45 -17.97 -6.83
N GLU A 276 12.35 -18.79 -7.87
CA GLU A 276 12.72 -18.43 -9.25
C GLU A 276 11.85 -17.27 -9.78
N THR A 277 10.54 -17.32 -9.56
CA THR A 277 9.61 -16.27 -9.97
C THR A 277 9.94 -14.94 -9.30
N LEU A 278 10.13 -14.92 -7.98
CA LEU A 278 10.43 -13.70 -7.24
C LEU A 278 11.83 -13.18 -7.55
N ALA A 279 12.80 -14.05 -7.79
CA ALA A 279 14.14 -13.66 -8.23
C ALA A 279 14.15 -12.95 -9.59
N SER A 280 13.14 -13.18 -10.43
CA SER A 280 12.95 -12.45 -11.69
C SER A 280 12.48 -11.00 -11.54
N ILE A 281 12.10 -10.58 -10.32
CA ILE A 281 11.68 -9.21 -9.99
C ILE A 281 12.74 -8.56 -9.09
N PRO A 282 13.63 -7.72 -9.64
CA PRO A 282 14.65 -6.98 -8.87
C PRO A 282 14.05 -6.09 -7.78
N ILE A 283 14.84 -5.76 -6.75
CA ILE A 283 14.36 -4.90 -5.63
C ILE A 283 13.82 -3.54 -6.08
N PRO A 284 14.45 -2.80 -7.02
CA PRO A 284 13.85 -1.57 -7.55
C PRO A 284 12.43 -1.77 -8.14
N ASP A 285 12.21 -2.88 -8.84
CA ASP A 285 10.90 -3.23 -9.39
C ASP A 285 9.90 -3.60 -8.29
N ARG A 286 10.33 -4.30 -7.24
CA ARG A 286 9.48 -4.57 -6.06
C ARG A 286 9.07 -3.30 -5.34
N LEU A 287 9.99 -2.34 -5.21
CA LEU A 287 9.69 -1.02 -4.65
C LEU A 287 8.66 -0.27 -5.52
N THR A 288 8.80 -0.33 -6.85
CA THR A 288 7.82 0.24 -7.79
C THR A 288 6.45 -0.43 -7.65
N ILE A 289 6.38 -1.76 -7.61
CA ILE A 289 5.14 -2.51 -7.46
C ILE A 289 4.47 -2.17 -6.13
N ALA A 290 5.23 -2.24 -5.03
CA ALA A 290 4.73 -1.95 -3.69
C ALA A 290 4.25 -0.49 -3.56
N ASN A 291 5.00 0.48 -4.07
CA ASN A 291 4.66 1.89 -4.07
C ASN A 291 3.31 2.16 -4.78
N MET A 292 3.12 1.58 -5.97
CA MET A 292 1.92 1.84 -6.78
C MET A 292 0.67 1.04 -6.37
N THR A 293 0.76 0.22 -5.32
CA THR A 293 -0.45 -0.35 -4.70
C THR A 293 -1.35 0.74 -4.12
N THR A 294 -0.78 1.92 -3.80
CA THR A 294 -1.52 3.11 -3.37
C THR A 294 -2.53 3.55 -4.42
N GLU A 295 -2.14 3.67 -5.69
CA GLU A 295 -3.05 4.04 -6.79
C GLU A 295 -4.13 2.98 -7.05
N TRP A 296 -3.88 1.73 -6.67
CA TRP A 296 -4.86 0.64 -6.76
C TRP A 296 -5.88 0.65 -5.60
N GLY A 297 -5.68 1.51 -4.59
CA GLY A 297 -6.55 1.63 -3.42
C GLY A 297 -6.22 0.66 -2.28
N ALA A 298 -5.08 -0.03 -2.37
CA ALA A 298 -4.59 -0.90 -1.31
C ALA A 298 -3.79 -0.12 -0.25
N LEU A 299 -3.78 -0.63 0.97
CA LEU A 299 -3.20 0.01 2.15
C LEU A 299 -1.76 -0.40 2.43
N SER A 300 -1.31 -1.48 1.80
CA SER A 300 0.07 -1.94 1.81
C SER A 300 0.30 -2.90 0.65
N GLY A 301 1.55 -3.03 0.20
CA GLY A 301 1.97 -3.98 -0.84
C GLY A 301 3.22 -4.74 -0.41
N LEU A 302 3.07 -5.86 0.28
CA LEU A 302 4.14 -6.55 0.99
C LEU A 302 4.75 -7.69 0.17
N PHE A 303 6.03 -7.57 -0.18
CA PHE A 303 6.85 -8.68 -0.67
C PHE A 303 7.43 -9.50 0.50
N PRO A 304 7.78 -10.78 0.29
CA PRO A 304 8.46 -11.57 1.30
C PRO A 304 9.93 -11.16 1.41
N VAL A 305 10.55 -11.54 2.53
CA VAL A 305 12.01 -11.49 2.68
C VAL A 305 12.60 -12.76 2.11
N ASP A 306 13.25 -12.65 0.94
CA ASP A 306 13.85 -13.75 0.19
C ASP A 306 15.34 -13.52 -0.10
N GLU A 307 16.00 -14.48 -0.76
CA GLU A 307 17.43 -14.42 -1.05
C GLU A 307 17.82 -13.26 -1.97
N THR A 308 16.93 -12.79 -2.85
CA THR A 308 17.16 -11.59 -3.67
C THR A 308 17.31 -10.36 -2.79
N LEU A 309 16.42 -10.19 -1.80
CA LEU A 309 16.51 -9.08 -0.86
C LEU A 309 17.73 -9.19 0.07
N ILE A 310 18.02 -10.38 0.57
CA ILE A 310 19.21 -10.63 1.39
C ILE A 310 20.48 -10.28 0.61
N SER A 311 20.60 -10.75 -0.63
CA SER A 311 21.74 -10.46 -1.51
C SER A 311 21.89 -8.96 -1.79
N TRP A 312 20.77 -8.26 -2.02
CA TRP A 312 20.76 -6.81 -2.22
C TRP A 312 21.27 -6.06 -0.99
N TYR A 313 20.83 -6.43 0.21
CA TYR A 313 21.34 -5.82 1.45
C TYR A 313 22.81 -6.18 1.73
N ARG A 314 23.25 -7.40 1.40
CA ARG A 314 24.67 -7.78 1.54
C ARG A 314 25.55 -6.92 0.64
N ALA A 315 25.15 -6.72 -0.61
CA ALA A 315 25.87 -5.82 -1.52
C ALA A 315 25.94 -4.40 -0.96
N LYS A 316 24.83 -3.86 -0.44
CA LYS A 316 24.81 -2.54 0.21
C LYS A 316 25.71 -2.45 1.44
N ALA A 317 25.70 -3.47 2.31
CA ALA A 317 26.55 -3.51 3.49
C ALA A 317 28.04 -3.54 3.10
N THR A 318 28.41 -4.33 2.10
CA THR A 318 29.77 -4.39 1.56
C THR A 318 30.20 -3.02 1.02
N THR A 319 29.38 -2.39 0.17
CA THR A 319 29.67 -1.06 -0.37
C THR A 319 29.81 -0.02 0.75
N ALA A 320 28.89 -0.01 1.71
CA ALA A 320 28.95 0.90 2.85
C ALA A 320 30.25 0.75 3.66
N ALA A 321 30.69 -0.50 3.89
CA ALA A 321 31.93 -0.78 4.59
C ALA A 321 33.18 -0.35 3.78
N MET A 322 33.18 -0.58 2.47
CA MET A 322 34.30 -0.20 1.59
C MET A 322 34.54 1.31 1.57
N PHE A 323 33.48 2.11 1.65
CA PHE A 323 33.55 3.57 1.61
C PHE A 323 33.46 4.23 2.99
N ASN A 324 33.57 3.48 4.09
CA ASN A 324 33.42 3.99 5.47
C ASN A 324 32.15 4.85 5.65
N SER A 325 31.05 4.43 5.02
CA SER A 325 29.79 5.17 5.05
C SER A 325 29.13 5.10 6.44
N PRO A 326 28.50 6.19 6.92
CA PRO A 326 27.66 6.17 8.13
C PRO A 326 26.50 5.17 8.04
N LEU A 327 26.17 4.70 6.83
CA LEU A 327 25.18 3.65 6.60
C LEU A 327 25.54 2.35 7.33
N THR A 328 26.83 2.08 7.60
CA THR A 328 27.29 0.87 8.32
C THR A 328 26.68 0.70 9.71
N GLU A 329 26.26 1.78 10.37
CA GLU A 329 25.55 1.71 11.65
C GLU A 329 24.16 1.07 11.53
N ARG A 330 23.52 1.22 10.36
CA ARG A 330 22.14 0.76 10.11
C ARG A 330 22.11 -0.46 9.19
N VAL A 331 23.02 -0.58 8.24
CA VAL A 331 23.08 -1.67 7.26
C VAL A 331 24.46 -2.30 7.33
N ASN A 332 24.55 -3.42 8.03
CA ASN A 332 25.77 -4.20 8.20
C ASN A 332 25.46 -5.70 8.13
N HIS A 333 26.51 -6.50 7.94
CA HIS A 333 26.40 -7.95 7.79
C HIS A 333 25.78 -8.64 9.01
N GLU A 334 26.05 -8.17 10.23
CA GLU A 334 25.51 -8.73 11.47
C GLU A 334 23.98 -8.60 11.54
N ARG A 335 23.44 -7.40 11.29
CA ARG A 335 21.99 -7.16 11.23
C ARG A 335 21.31 -7.99 10.13
N ILE A 336 22.01 -8.25 9.03
CA ILE A 336 21.51 -9.12 7.95
C ILE A 336 21.56 -10.60 8.38
N ASP A 337 22.57 -11.04 9.13
CA ASP A 337 22.62 -12.39 9.70
C ASP A 337 21.45 -12.65 10.67
N GLU A 338 21.09 -11.65 11.48
CA GLU A 338 19.89 -11.70 12.32
C GLU A 338 18.62 -11.81 11.49
N LEU A 339 18.52 -11.05 10.40
CA LEU A 339 17.39 -11.11 9.48
C LEU A 339 17.25 -12.49 8.81
N VAL A 340 18.35 -13.16 8.48
CA VAL A 340 18.33 -14.53 7.91
C VAL A 340 17.88 -15.56 8.95
N LYS A 341 18.28 -15.39 10.21
CA LYS A 341 17.89 -16.28 11.32
C LYS A 341 16.42 -16.15 11.70
N ASP A 342 15.91 -14.93 11.75
CA ASP A 342 14.48 -14.68 11.91
C ASP A 342 13.78 -15.19 10.65
N LYS A 343 12.88 -16.17 10.75
CA LYS A 343 12.11 -16.66 9.60
C LYS A 343 10.64 -16.36 9.85
N LEU A 344 10.23 -15.16 9.46
CA LEU A 344 8.82 -14.77 9.47
C LEU A 344 8.22 -14.96 8.07
N VAL A 345 7.31 -15.93 7.96
CA VAL A 345 6.51 -16.23 6.78
C VAL A 345 5.05 -16.46 7.21
N ALA A 346 4.09 -16.37 6.29
CA ALA A 346 2.71 -16.75 6.58
C ALA A 346 2.60 -18.19 7.09
N ASP A 347 1.67 -18.47 8.00
CA ASP A 347 1.40 -19.83 8.45
C ASP A 347 0.77 -20.68 7.32
N PRO A 348 1.10 -21.98 7.24
CA PRO A 348 0.30 -22.92 6.44
C PRO A 348 -1.17 -22.85 6.86
N GLY A 349 -2.07 -22.64 5.88
CA GLY A 349 -3.50 -22.51 6.14
C GLY A 349 -3.97 -21.11 6.58
N ALA A 350 -3.11 -20.09 6.49
CA ALA A 350 -3.55 -18.71 6.71
C ALA A 350 -4.66 -18.30 5.73
N SER A 351 -5.74 -17.71 6.26
CA SER A 351 -6.89 -17.28 5.48
C SER A 351 -6.67 -15.91 4.85
N TYR A 352 -7.01 -15.80 3.56
CA TYR A 352 -6.99 -14.54 2.81
C TYR A 352 -8.41 -14.16 2.41
N ALA A 353 -8.73 -12.87 2.46
CA ALA A 353 -10.03 -12.36 2.02
C ALA A 353 -10.22 -12.57 0.51
N LYS A 354 -9.15 -12.43 -0.27
CA LYS A 354 -9.11 -12.70 -1.71
C LYS A 354 -7.78 -13.33 -2.11
N GLU A 355 -7.81 -14.16 -3.13
CA GLU A 355 -6.62 -14.75 -3.75
C GLU A 355 -6.68 -14.50 -5.25
N PHE A 356 -5.60 -13.98 -5.81
CA PHE A 356 -5.41 -13.83 -7.24
C PHE A 356 -4.06 -14.39 -7.65
N TYR A 357 -3.90 -14.68 -8.93
CA TYR A 357 -2.63 -15.05 -9.52
C TYR A 357 -2.36 -14.30 -10.82
N LEU A 358 -1.09 -14.05 -11.11
CA LEU A 358 -0.62 -13.43 -12.36
C LEU A 358 0.60 -14.20 -12.88
N ASN A 359 0.52 -14.67 -14.13
CA ASN A 359 1.67 -15.26 -14.82
C ASN A 359 2.52 -14.18 -15.47
N LEU A 360 3.67 -13.90 -14.86
CA LEU A 360 4.61 -12.87 -15.31
C LEU A 360 5.09 -13.12 -16.73
N SER A 361 5.32 -14.37 -17.12
CA SER A 361 5.80 -14.74 -18.46
C SER A 361 4.83 -14.38 -19.58
N THR A 362 3.59 -14.02 -19.22
CA THR A 362 2.58 -13.63 -20.20
C THR A 362 2.42 -12.11 -20.34
N LEU A 363 3.14 -11.33 -19.53
CA LEU A 363 3.10 -9.87 -19.55
C LEU A 363 3.83 -9.28 -20.76
N TYR A 364 3.46 -8.05 -21.08
CA TYR A 364 4.06 -7.21 -22.09
C TYR A 364 4.04 -5.74 -21.62
N PRO A 365 4.83 -4.84 -22.24
CA PRO A 365 4.87 -3.44 -21.84
C PRO A 365 3.50 -2.75 -21.99
N VAL A 366 3.10 -2.04 -20.96
CA VAL A 366 1.80 -1.35 -20.88
C VAL A 366 1.96 0.10 -20.43
N VAL A 367 0.95 0.90 -20.77
CA VAL A 367 0.79 2.27 -20.32
C VAL A 367 -0.57 2.39 -19.63
N ALA A 368 -0.58 3.06 -18.47
CA ALA A 368 -1.80 3.46 -17.80
C ALA A 368 -2.29 4.81 -18.34
N GLY A 369 -3.59 4.96 -18.58
CA GLY A 369 -4.23 6.23 -18.94
C GLY A 369 -4.93 6.26 -20.30
N PRO A 370 -5.43 7.44 -20.71
CA PRO A 370 -5.18 8.74 -20.08
C PRO A 370 -5.92 8.94 -18.75
N ASN A 371 -5.32 9.73 -17.84
CA ASN A 371 -5.91 10.30 -16.62
C ASN A 371 -6.47 9.30 -15.59
N SER A 372 -6.21 7.99 -15.76
CA SER A 372 -6.62 6.96 -14.81
C SER A 372 -5.65 5.77 -14.88
N VAL A 373 -5.23 5.29 -13.72
CA VAL A 373 -4.43 4.07 -13.57
C VAL A 373 -5.21 2.79 -13.88
N LYS A 374 -6.55 2.87 -13.86
CA LYS A 374 -7.45 1.74 -14.12
C LYS A 374 -7.63 1.46 -15.62
N ILE A 375 -7.13 2.35 -16.48
CA ILE A 375 -7.15 2.19 -17.93
C ILE A 375 -5.77 1.68 -18.35
N ILE A 376 -5.71 0.47 -18.89
CA ILE A 376 -4.46 -0.13 -19.36
C ILE A 376 -4.48 -0.36 -20.86
N THR A 377 -3.41 0.06 -21.53
CA THR A 377 -3.26 -0.15 -22.97
C THR A 377 -1.85 -0.68 -23.27
N PRO A 378 -1.70 -1.72 -24.13
CA PRO A 378 -0.38 -2.14 -24.59
C PRO A 378 0.38 -0.97 -25.24
N VAL A 379 1.68 -0.84 -24.97
CA VAL A 379 2.51 0.24 -25.54
C VAL A 379 2.41 0.26 -27.07
N ARG A 380 2.46 -0.91 -27.72
CA ARG A 380 2.37 -1.05 -29.18
C ARG A 380 1.06 -0.53 -29.76
N THR A 381 -0.04 -0.65 -29.02
CA THR A 381 -1.35 -0.15 -29.44
C THR A 381 -1.35 1.37 -29.43
N LEU A 382 -0.81 2.02 -28.39
CA LEU A 382 -0.69 3.49 -28.35
C LEU A 382 0.30 4.02 -29.37
N GLU A 383 1.39 3.29 -29.61
CA GLU A 383 2.39 3.63 -30.64
C GLU A 383 1.77 3.69 -32.04
N SER A 384 0.82 2.80 -32.35
CA SER A 384 0.08 2.82 -33.62
C SER A 384 -0.91 3.99 -33.77
N GLN A 385 -1.29 4.64 -32.67
CA GLN A 385 -2.20 5.79 -32.65
C GLN A 385 -1.48 7.13 -32.87
N ASP A 386 -0.15 7.12 -32.92
CA ASP A 386 0.67 8.31 -33.20
C ASP A 386 0.41 9.49 -32.25
N ILE A 387 0.16 9.18 -30.96
CA ILE A 387 -0.22 10.18 -29.96
C ILE A 387 1.00 11.08 -29.64
N PRO A 388 0.99 12.38 -29.99
CA PRO A 388 2.09 13.28 -29.71
C PRO A 388 2.26 13.47 -28.20
N VAL A 389 3.50 13.69 -27.78
CA VAL A 389 3.87 13.95 -26.38
C VAL A 389 4.51 15.33 -26.30
N ASP A 390 3.97 16.21 -25.47
CA ASP A 390 4.56 17.54 -25.25
C ASP A 390 5.67 17.47 -24.19
N LYS A 391 5.48 16.63 -23.17
CA LYS A 391 6.34 16.63 -22.00
C LYS A 391 6.46 15.23 -21.38
N ALA A 392 7.67 14.84 -20.97
CA ALA A 392 8.03 13.50 -20.48
C ALA A 392 8.81 13.58 -19.16
N TYR A 393 8.70 12.58 -18.26
CA TYR A 393 9.25 12.68 -16.91
C TYR A 393 9.88 11.40 -16.39
N LEU A 394 11.10 11.52 -15.89
CA LEU A 394 11.82 10.52 -15.10
C LEU A 394 12.07 11.12 -13.71
N VAL A 395 11.04 11.03 -12.88
CA VAL A 395 10.93 11.66 -11.55
C VAL A 395 10.09 10.76 -10.65
N SER A 396 9.88 11.14 -9.38
CA SER A 396 9.05 10.47 -8.36
C SER A 396 9.72 9.34 -7.58
N CYS A 397 9.10 8.94 -6.46
CA CYS A 397 9.52 7.80 -5.65
C CYS A 397 9.22 6.44 -6.30
N THR A 398 8.42 6.41 -7.37
CA THR A 398 8.07 5.19 -8.08
C THR A 398 9.23 4.73 -8.98
N ASN A 399 9.75 5.63 -9.83
CA ASN A 399 10.80 5.36 -10.81
C ASN A 399 11.67 6.62 -11.03
N ALA A 400 12.82 6.68 -10.37
CA ALA A 400 13.85 7.71 -10.54
C ALA A 400 15.17 7.31 -9.86
N ARG A 401 15.45 6.00 -9.81
CA ARG A 401 16.69 5.45 -9.27
C ARG A 401 17.74 5.38 -10.38
N SER A 402 18.99 5.20 -10.00
CA SER A 402 20.11 4.99 -10.92
C SER A 402 19.81 3.93 -11.99
N SER A 403 19.16 2.83 -11.62
CA SER A 403 18.73 1.79 -12.58
C SER A 403 17.68 2.28 -13.59
N ASP A 404 16.76 3.16 -13.17
CA ASP A 404 15.74 3.75 -14.05
C ASP A 404 16.41 4.71 -15.06
N PHE A 405 17.39 5.51 -14.61
CA PHE A 405 18.19 6.37 -15.50
C PHE A 405 19.07 5.57 -16.44
N ALA A 406 19.67 4.46 -16.00
CA ALA A 406 20.43 3.56 -16.85
C ALA A 406 19.55 2.97 -17.98
N ALA A 407 18.32 2.56 -17.66
CA ALA A 407 17.35 2.12 -18.64
C ALA A 407 17.00 3.25 -19.63
N ALA A 408 16.68 4.44 -19.14
CA ALA A 408 16.40 5.59 -20.01
C ALA A 408 17.59 5.97 -20.91
N ALA A 409 18.79 6.08 -20.35
CA ALA A 409 20.01 6.44 -21.07
C ALA A 409 20.35 5.42 -22.15
N ARG A 410 20.11 4.13 -21.90
CA ARG A 410 20.28 3.07 -22.90
C ARG A 410 19.43 3.31 -24.14
N VAL A 411 18.20 3.82 -24.01
CA VAL A 411 17.34 4.16 -25.16
C VAL A 411 18.00 5.19 -26.06
N PHE A 412 18.56 6.26 -25.47
CA PHE A 412 19.27 7.29 -26.23
C PHE A 412 20.60 6.78 -26.81
N ARG A 413 21.32 5.93 -26.06
CA ARG A 413 22.59 5.32 -26.51
C ARG A 413 22.40 4.42 -27.73
N GLU A 414 21.36 3.60 -27.73
CA GLU A 414 21.04 2.70 -28.86
C GLU A 414 20.50 3.47 -30.09
N ALA A 415 19.97 4.69 -29.89
CA ALA A 415 19.48 5.54 -30.97
C ALA A 415 20.54 6.46 -31.58
N ALA A 416 21.72 6.58 -30.97
CA ALA A 416 22.82 7.42 -31.47
C ALA A 416 23.34 6.90 -32.83
N GLN A 417 23.70 7.82 -33.74
CA GLN A 417 24.23 7.52 -35.08
C GLN A 417 25.58 8.21 -35.29
N ASP A 418 26.58 7.50 -35.84
CA ASP A 418 27.86 8.05 -36.32
C ASP A 418 28.53 9.07 -35.37
N SER A 419 28.61 8.72 -34.08
CA SER A 419 29.18 9.57 -33.00
C SER A 419 28.37 10.83 -32.63
N GLN A 420 27.15 10.99 -33.15
CA GLN A 420 26.22 12.03 -32.71
C GLN A 420 25.27 11.49 -31.62
N PRO A 421 25.21 12.14 -30.44
CA PRO A 421 24.28 11.74 -29.40
C PRO A 421 22.85 11.98 -29.85
N ALA A 422 21.97 11.01 -29.60
CA ALA A 422 20.54 11.16 -29.84
C ALA A 422 19.97 12.34 -29.03
N LYS A 423 19.07 13.10 -29.64
CA LYS A 423 18.42 14.27 -29.02
C LYS A 423 16.94 14.00 -28.81
N ILE A 424 16.38 14.63 -27.77
CA ILE A 424 14.93 14.66 -27.55
C ILE A 424 14.24 15.27 -28.78
N ALA A 425 13.06 14.75 -29.13
CA ALA A 425 12.31 15.21 -30.29
C ALA A 425 11.96 16.71 -30.21
N PRO A 426 11.96 17.44 -31.34
CA PRO A 426 11.57 18.85 -31.36
C PRO A 426 10.18 19.08 -30.75
N GLY A 427 10.07 20.06 -29.86
CA GLY A 427 8.81 20.38 -29.17
C GLY A 427 8.58 19.62 -27.87
N VAL A 428 9.33 18.55 -27.59
CA VAL A 428 9.18 17.75 -26.38
C VAL A 428 10.10 18.22 -25.27
N LYS A 429 9.58 18.32 -24.04
CA LYS A 429 10.38 18.62 -22.84
C LYS A 429 10.50 17.39 -21.95
N LEU A 430 11.69 16.80 -21.86
CA LEU A 430 11.99 15.75 -20.88
C LEU A 430 12.49 16.40 -19.59
N TYR A 431 11.90 16.05 -18.44
CA TYR A 431 12.39 16.46 -17.13
C TYR A 431 12.91 15.25 -16.37
N ILE A 432 14.06 15.42 -15.71
CA ILE A 432 14.70 14.37 -14.90
C ILE A 432 14.98 14.91 -13.49
N ALA A 433 14.67 14.11 -12.48
CA ALA A 433 14.96 14.39 -11.08
C ALA A 433 15.24 13.06 -10.39
N ALA A 434 16.42 12.89 -9.80
CA ALA A 434 16.71 11.65 -9.11
C ALA A 434 15.87 11.48 -7.83
N ALA A 435 15.59 10.23 -7.48
CA ALA A 435 14.88 9.90 -6.25
C ALA A 435 15.66 10.36 -5.00
N SER A 436 16.99 10.45 -5.09
CA SER A 436 17.86 10.99 -4.05
C SER A 436 19.21 11.43 -4.63
N VAL A 437 19.98 12.18 -3.84
CA VAL A 437 21.35 12.58 -4.20
C VAL A 437 22.24 11.35 -4.49
N PRO A 438 22.30 10.30 -3.64
CA PRO A 438 23.08 9.10 -3.95
C PRO A 438 22.69 8.40 -5.27
N GLU A 439 21.40 8.38 -5.61
CA GLU A 439 20.93 7.81 -6.88
C GLU A 439 21.35 8.69 -8.08
N GLN A 440 21.39 10.01 -7.91
CA GLN A 440 21.92 10.92 -8.93
C GLN A 440 23.43 10.71 -9.12
N GLU A 441 24.21 10.73 -8.03
CA GLU A 441 25.66 10.52 -8.06
C GLU A 441 25.99 9.18 -8.74
N SER A 442 25.26 8.11 -8.41
CA SER A 442 25.43 6.81 -9.04
C SER A 442 25.16 6.84 -10.56
N ALA A 443 24.14 7.59 -11.00
CA ALA A 443 23.83 7.75 -12.42
C ALA A 443 24.83 8.65 -13.16
N GLU A 444 25.39 9.66 -12.49
CA GLU A 444 26.46 10.52 -12.99
C GLU A 444 27.77 9.73 -13.16
N GLU A 445 28.16 8.96 -12.15
CA GLU A 445 29.35 8.09 -12.18
C GLU A 445 29.27 7.04 -13.29
N ALA A 446 28.08 6.47 -13.53
CA ALA A 446 27.84 5.54 -14.63
C ALA A 446 27.83 6.22 -16.02
N GLY A 447 27.77 7.55 -16.07
CA GLY A 447 27.64 8.34 -17.30
C GLY A 447 26.22 8.32 -17.91
N ASP A 448 25.27 7.65 -17.27
CA ASP A 448 23.88 7.56 -17.73
C ASP A 448 23.15 8.91 -17.60
N TRP A 449 23.42 9.64 -16.51
CA TRP A 449 22.86 10.97 -16.30
C TRP A 449 23.26 11.95 -17.41
N GLN A 450 24.55 11.98 -17.74
CA GLN A 450 25.09 12.89 -18.74
C GLN A 450 24.51 12.63 -20.14
N ILE A 451 24.21 11.38 -20.49
CA ILE A 451 23.56 11.05 -21.77
C ILE A 451 22.19 11.74 -21.88
N LEU A 452 21.41 11.75 -20.81
CA LEU A 452 20.09 12.39 -20.80
C LEU A 452 20.20 13.92 -20.83
N VAL A 453 21.16 14.48 -20.08
CA VAL A 453 21.45 15.93 -20.10
C VAL A 453 21.90 16.36 -21.50
N ASP A 454 22.84 15.63 -22.11
CA ASP A 454 23.32 15.89 -23.47
C ASP A 454 22.20 15.73 -24.50
N ALA A 455 21.25 14.83 -24.29
CA ALA A 455 20.06 14.71 -25.14
C ALA A 455 19.12 15.92 -25.06
N GLY A 456 19.29 16.79 -24.06
CA GLY A 456 18.53 18.02 -23.84
C GLY A 456 17.56 17.98 -22.66
N ALA A 457 17.71 17.04 -21.73
CA ALA A 457 16.80 16.93 -20.58
C ALA A 457 16.93 18.12 -19.62
N HIS A 458 15.79 18.54 -19.07
CA HIS A 458 15.73 19.54 -18.00
C HIS A 458 15.93 18.88 -16.64
N VAL A 459 17.06 19.21 -16.00
CA VAL A 459 17.38 18.72 -14.66
C VAL A 459 16.59 19.48 -13.60
N LEU A 460 15.98 18.73 -12.68
CA LEU A 460 15.33 19.22 -11.47
C LEU A 460 16.08 18.69 -10.23
N PRO A 461 16.03 19.39 -9.09
CA PRO A 461 16.66 18.90 -7.87
C PRO A 461 15.98 17.61 -7.37
N PRO A 462 16.72 16.72 -6.65
CA PRO A 462 16.13 15.53 -6.05
C PRO A 462 14.95 15.86 -5.13
N GLY A 463 13.80 15.26 -5.40
CA GLY A 463 12.53 15.54 -4.70
C GLY A 463 11.31 15.15 -5.55
N CYS A 464 10.11 15.30 -4.98
CA CYS A 464 8.87 14.94 -5.66
C CYS A 464 8.56 15.87 -6.84
N GLY A 465 8.60 17.19 -6.60
CA GLY A 465 8.36 18.23 -7.60
C GLY A 465 7.09 17.98 -8.43
N PRO A 466 7.20 17.84 -9.77
CA PRO A 466 6.04 17.75 -10.65
C PRO A 466 5.20 16.48 -10.46
N CYS A 467 5.69 15.45 -9.74
CA CYS A 467 4.92 14.25 -9.42
C CYS A 467 3.64 14.57 -8.65
N ILE A 468 3.71 15.52 -7.72
CA ILE A 468 2.60 15.93 -6.85
C ILE A 468 1.91 17.21 -7.33
N GLY A 469 2.21 17.63 -8.57
CA GLY A 469 1.66 18.86 -9.14
C GLY A 469 2.31 20.15 -8.63
N LEU A 470 3.55 20.10 -8.14
CA LEU A 470 4.30 21.29 -7.69
C LEU A 470 5.56 21.53 -8.53
N GLY A 471 6.06 22.77 -8.51
CA GLY A 471 7.33 23.13 -9.14
C GLY A 471 7.27 23.26 -10.67
N THR A 472 8.43 23.17 -11.29
CA THR A 472 8.64 23.46 -12.71
C THR A 472 8.25 22.29 -13.59
N GLY A 473 7.63 22.62 -14.73
CA GLY A 473 7.06 21.64 -15.62
C GLY A 473 5.81 21.07 -14.98
N LEU A 474 4.68 21.76 -15.12
CA LEU A 474 3.37 21.12 -14.96
C LEU A 474 2.73 21.01 -16.33
N LEU A 475 1.84 20.03 -16.51
CA LEU A 475 1.06 19.95 -17.74
C LEU A 475 0.07 21.12 -17.80
N GLU A 476 -0.02 21.74 -18.96
CA GLU A 476 -0.93 22.85 -19.27
C GLU A 476 -2.19 22.33 -19.97
N ASP A 477 -3.20 23.19 -20.13
CA ASP A 477 -4.46 22.83 -20.79
C ASP A 477 -4.19 22.31 -22.21
N GLY A 478 -4.69 21.10 -22.52
CA GLY A 478 -4.56 20.48 -23.83
C GLY A 478 -3.26 19.71 -24.10
N GLU A 479 -2.26 19.79 -23.22
CA GLU A 479 -1.00 19.05 -23.39
C GLU A 479 -1.15 17.56 -23.08
N VAL A 480 -0.27 16.76 -23.70
CA VAL A 480 -0.08 15.33 -23.44
C VAL A 480 1.24 15.11 -22.69
N GLY A 481 1.14 14.47 -21.52
CA GLY A 481 2.29 14.07 -20.72
C GLY A 481 2.42 12.57 -20.57
N ILE A 482 3.66 12.07 -20.58
CA ILE A 482 3.97 10.69 -20.20
C ILE A 482 4.78 10.64 -18.89
N SER A 483 4.17 10.05 -17.88
CA SER A 483 4.56 9.89 -16.47
C SER A 483 4.42 11.13 -15.55
N ARG A 484 3.37 11.98 -15.70
CA ARG A 484 2.99 12.98 -14.66
C ARG A 484 1.59 13.59 -14.81
N MET A 485 1.23 14.45 -13.84
CA MET A 485 0.00 15.25 -13.78
C MET A 485 0.21 16.78 -13.90
N GLY A 486 -0.86 17.53 -14.08
CA GLY A 486 -0.90 18.99 -14.16
C GLY A 486 -2.36 19.44 -14.29
N SER A 487 -2.66 20.29 -15.27
CA SER A 487 -4.04 20.68 -15.58
C SER A 487 -4.98 19.46 -15.70
N THR A 488 -6.18 19.58 -15.17
CA THR A 488 -7.26 18.58 -15.32
C THR A 488 -7.74 18.44 -16.76
N LYS A 489 -7.39 19.40 -17.65
CA LYS A 489 -7.68 19.36 -19.08
C LYS A 489 -6.52 18.78 -19.91
N ALA A 490 -5.41 18.39 -19.28
CA ALA A 490 -4.32 17.67 -19.93
C ALA A 490 -4.62 16.17 -20.04
N LYS A 491 -3.85 15.46 -20.86
CA LYS A 491 -3.86 13.99 -20.91
C LYS A 491 -2.56 13.44 -20.32
N ALA A 492 -2.66 12.79 -19.18
CA ALA A 492 -1.56 12.15 -18.47
C ALA A 492 -1.58 10.64 -18.70
N TYR A 493 -0.45 10.09 -19.14
CA TYR A 493 -0.19 8.66 -19.21
C TYR A 493 0.86 8.27 -18.18
N LEU A 494 0.89 7.03 -17.71
CA LEU A 494 1.92 6.51 -16.81
C LEU A 494 2.60 5.31 -17.46
N ALA A 495 3.92 5.34 -17.55
CA ALA A 495 4.70 4.31 -18.23
C ALA A 495 6.05 4.05 -17.53
N SER A 496 6.72 2.98 -17.94
CA SER A 496 8.08 2.63 -17.48
C SER A 496 9.12 3.65 -17.94
N PRO A 497 10.28 3.77 -17.26
CA PRO A 497 11.35 4.71 -17.62
C PRO A 497 11.80 4.62 -19.09
N GLU A 498 11.96 3.41 -19.62
CA GLU A 498 12.37 3.19 -20.99
C GLU A 498 11.28 3.53 -22.01
N THR A 499 9.99 3.38 -21.65
CA THR A 499 8.87 3.85 -22.48
C THR A 499 8.79 5.38 -22.47
N VAL A 500 9.01 6.03 -21.33
CA VAL A 500 9.10 7.49 -21.23
C VAL A 500 10.25 8.01 -22.10
N ALA A 501 11.45 7.43 -21.97
CA ALA A 501 12.62 7.83 -22.74
C ALA A 501 12.42 7.63 -24.24
N ALA A 502 11.87 6.49 -24.66
CA ALA A 502 11.54 6.23 -26.06
C ALA A 502 10.50 7.21 -26.60
N SER A 503 9.52 7.58 -25.77
CA SER A 503 8.50 8.55 -26.15
C SER A 503 9.08 9.96 -26.30
N ALA A 504 9.96 10.37 -25.38
CA ALA A 504 10.66 11.66 -25.45
C ALA A 504 11.57 11.75 -26.69
N LEU A 505 12.28 10.67 -27.00
CA LEU A 505 13.14 10.57 -28.18
C LEU A 505 12.35 10.68 -29.49
N ARG A 506 11.14 10.12 -29.55
CA ARG A 506 10.35 10.03 -30.80
C ARG A 506 9.28 11.11 -30.95
N GLY A 507 8.97 11.86 -29.90
CA GLY A 507 7.96 12.92 -29.93
C GLY A 507 6.51 12.44 -29.74
N LYS A 508 6.33 11.16 -29.44
CA LYS A 508 5.04 10.47 -29.36
C LYS A 508 5.12 9.25 -28.47
N ILE A 509 4.00 8.74 -27.97
CA ILE A 509 3.99 7.54 -27.14
C ILE A 509 4.61 6.37 -27.92
N ALA A 510 5.70 5.81 -27.40
CA ALA A 510 6.44 4.73 -28.04
C ALA A 510 7.21 3.87 -27.04
N GLY A 511 7.46 2.62 -27.40
CA GLY A 511 8.31 1.71 -26.63
C GLY A 511 9.74 1.65 -27.18
N PRO A 512 10.71 1.17 -26.39
CA PRO A 512 12.10 1.02 -26.83
C PRO A 512 12.31 -0.16 -27.80
N GLY A 513 11.30 -1.03 -27.98
CA GLY A 513 11.38 -2.19 -28.86
C GLY A 513 12.12 -3.40 -28.26
N TRP A 514 12.48 -3.34 -26.98
CA TRP A 514 13.23 -4.41 -26.29
C TRP A 514 12.41 -5.65 -25.94
N TYR A 515 11.08 -5.54 -25.94
CA TYR A 515 10.20 -6.63 -25.56
C TYR A 515 10.26 -7.78 -26.55
N GLN A 516 10.64 -8.95 -26.02
CA GLN A 516 10.64 -10.21 -26.75
C GLN A 516 9.45 -11.04 -26.26
N ARG A 517 8.42 -11.17 -27.12
CA ARG A 517 7.21 -11.94 -26.80
C ARG A 517 7.58 -13.41 -26.63
N PRO A 518 7.29 -14.04 -25.47
CA PRO A 518 7.52 -15.47 -25.29
C PRO A 518 6.65 -16.30 -26.25
N GLU A 519 7.17 -17.45 -26.68
CA GLU A 519 6.45 -18.34 -27.59
C GLU A 519 5.13 -18.83 -26.97
N GLY A 520 4.07 -18.94 -27.79
CA GLY A 520 2.77 -19.47 -27.37
C GLY A 520 1.92 -18.52 -26.51
N VAL A 521 2.42 -17.35 -26.08
CA VAL A 521 1.65 -16.39 -25.27
C VAL A 521 0.72 -15.58 -26.16
N GLN A 522 -0.59 -15.77 -26.07
CA GLN A 522 -1.60 -14.96 -26.81
C GLN A 522 -2.25 -13.86 -25.98
N LYS A 523 -2.43 -14.11 -24.68
CA LYS A 523 -3.04 -13.19 -23.73
C LYS A 523 -2.33 -13.30 -22.39
N VAL A 524 -2.44 -12.27 -21.57
CA VAL A 524 -1.98 -12.35 -20.18
C VAL A 524 -2.86 -13.34 -19.41
N ILE A 525 -2.24 -14.16 -18.58
CA ILE A 525 -2.93 -15.09 -17.69
C ILE A 525 -2.98 -14.47 -16.29
N ILE A 526 -4.19 -14.12 -15.88
CA ILE A 526 -4.54 -13.59 -14.56
C ILE A 526 -5.88 -14.21 -14.16
N GLY A 527 -6.10 -14.43 -12.87
CA GLY A 527 -7.39 -14.89 -12.36
C GLY A 527 -7.45 -14.97 -10.84
N GLU A 528 -8.58 -15.46 -10.34
CA GLU A 528 -8.79 -15.76 -8.92
C GLU A 528 -8.18 -17.11 -8.54
N GLY A 529 -7.76 -17.26 -7.27
CA GLY A 529 -7.11 -18.45 -6.74
C GLY A 529 -5.58 -18.37 -6.72
N SER A 530 -4.92 -19.52 -6.69
CA SER A 530 -3.45 -19.60 -6.68
C SER A 530 -2.81 -19.75 -8.06
N GLY A 531 -3.61 -20.08 -9.08
CA GLY A 531 -3.11 -20.41 -10.41
C GLY A 531 -2.71 -21.88 -10.59
N ASP A 532 -2.77 -22.68 -9.51
CA ASP A 532 -2.76 -24.15 -9.59
C ASP A 532 -4.21 -24.65 -9.57
N HIS A 533 -4.75 -24.92 -10.76
CA HIS A 533 -6.14 -25.37 -10.93
C HIS A 533 -6.47 -26.66 -10.17
N VAL A 534 -5.49 -27.54 -9.94
CA VAL A 534 -5.71 -28.80 -9.20
C VAL A 534 -5.79 -28.50 -7.71
N ALA A 535 -4.86 -27.71 -7.18
CA ALA A 535 -4.88 -27.30 -5.79
C ALA A 535 -6.08 -26.41 -5.45
N ASP A 536 -6.48 -25.52 -6.36
CA ASP A 536 -7.64 -24.65 -6.20
C ASP A 536 -8.95 -25.46 -6.22
N ARG A 537 -9.05 -26.47 -7.10
CA ARG A 537 -10.22 -27.39 -7.13
C ARG A 537 -10.30 -28.23 -5.85
N ALA A 538 -9.17 -28.75 -5.36
CA ALA A 538 -9.12 -29.50 -4.11
C ALA A 538 -9.57 -28.63 -2.92
N ARG A 539 -9.04 -27.39 -2.80
CA ARG A 539 -9.44 -26.43 -1.75
C ARG A 539 -10.91 -26.04 -1.84
N SER A 540 -11.44 -25.86 -3.05
CA SER A 540 -12.85 -25.53 -3.24
C SER A 540 -13.77 -26.67 -2.79
N ILE A 541 -13.39 -27.93 -3.08
CA ILE A 541 -14.13 -29.11 -2.61
C ILE A 541 -14.06 -29.21 -1.08
N GLU A 542 -12.89 -29.01 -0.49
CA GLU A 542 -12.70 -29.00 0.97
C GLU A 542 -13.57 -27.94 1.64
N LYS A 543 -13.53 -26.69 1.15
CA LYS A 543 -14.34 -25.59 1.68
C LYS A 543 -15.85 -25.82 1.52
N ALA A 544 -16.27 -26.44 0.41
CA ALA A 544 -17.67 -26.82 0.21
C ALA A 544 -18.10 -27.93 1.18
N LEU A 545 -17.21 -28.89 1.45
CA LEU A 545 -17.45 -29.94 2.43
C LEU A 545 -17.53 -29.38 3.85
N ASP A 546 -16.63 -28.48 4.24
CA ASP A 546 -16.67 -27.79 5.53
C ASP A 546 -17.97 -26.99 5.71
N LYS A 547 -18.41 -26.29 4.66
CA LYS A 547 -19.68 -25.56 4.69
C LYS A 547 -20.86 -26.51 4.90
N LEU A 548 -20.90 -27.63 4.18
CA LEU A 548 -21.95 -28.65 4.34
C LEU A 548 -21.91 -29.30 5.73
N LEU A 549 -20.72 -29.52 6.29
CA LEU A 549 -20.56 -30.02 7.66
C LEU A 549 -21.08 -29.00 8.68
N CYS A 550 -20.72 -27.73 8.56
CA CYS A 550 -21.26 -26.67 9.42
C CYS A 550 -22.78 -26.51 9.30
N GLU A 551 -23.33 -26.62 8.08
CA GLU A 551 -24.79 -26.61 7.85
C GLU A 551 -25.45 -27.85 8.49
N ALA A 552 -24.85 -29.03 8.37
CA ALA A 552 -25.34 -30.25 9.01
C ALA A 552 -25.27 -30.17 10.53
N ASP A 553 -24.16 -29.68 11.11
CA ASP A 553 -24.00 -29.46 12.55
C ASP A 553 -25.00 -28.41 13.07
N SER A 554 -25.25 -27.35 12.30
CA SER A 554 -26.28 -26.35 12.62
C SER A 554 -27.68 -26.95 12.63
N VAL A 555 -28.00 -27.84 11.69
CA VAL A 555 -29.30 -28.56 11.61
C VAL A 555 -29.43 -29.58 12.74
N ILE A 556 -28.35 -30.27 13.09
CA ILE A 556 -28.32 -31.19 14.24
C ILE A 556 -28.52 -30.41 15.53
N ALA A 557 -27.85 -29.27 15.72
CA ALA A 557 -28.05 -28.40 16.88
C ALA A 557 -29.49 -27.86 16.96
N THR A 558 -30.14 -27.56 15.83
CA THR A 558 -31.56 -27.18 15.81
C THR A 558 -32.49 -28.36 16.09
N ALA A 559 -32.16 -29.57 15.62
CA ALA A 559 -32.93 -30.78 15.86
C ALA A 559 -32.81 -31.29 17.31
N GLU A 560 -31.63 -31.16 17.92
CA GLU A 560 -31.39 -31.46 19.33
C GLU A 560 -32.08 -30.44 20.25
N GLY A 561 -32.23 -29.19 19.82
CA GLY A 561 -33.09 -28.19 20.48
C GLY A 561 -34.59 -28.44 20.35
N ALA A 562 -35.03 -29.14 19.29
CA ALA A 562 -36.44 -29.46 19.03
C ALA A 562 -36.91 -30.78 19.68
N GLY A 563 -36.00 -31.56 20.27
CA GLY A 563 -36.28 -32.87 20.87
C GLY A 563 -36.66 -32.87 22.36
N ALA A 564 -36.72 -31.70 23.02
CA ALA A 564 -37.13 -31.61 24.42
C ALA A 564 -38.65 -31.35 24.52
N GLU A 565 -39.40 -32.40 24.83
CA GLU A 565 -40.84 -32.30 25.15
C GLU A 565 -41.12 -31.43 26.39
N GLN A 566 -42.27 -30.77 26.31
CA GLN A 566 -42.82 -29.74 27.18
C GLN A 566 -42.74 -30.04 28.70
N SER A 567 -42.11 -29.12 29.44
CA SER A 567 -42.62 -28.70 30.74
C SER A 567 -42.48 -27.18 30.85
N SER A 568 -43.59 -26.53 31.23
CA SER A 568 -43.80 -25.09 31.17
C SER A 568 -43.03 -24.32 32.25
N SER A 569 -42.13 -23.43 31.85
CA SER A 569 -41.71 -22.25 32.60
C SER A 569 -41.18 -21.20 31.61
N PRO A 570 -41.33 -19.88 31.89
CA PRO A 570 -41.01 -18.84 30.91
C PRO A 570 -39.52 -18.90 30.58
N ALA A 571 -39.19 -19.10 29.30
CA ALA A 571 -37.83 -19.03 28.83
C ALA A 571 -37.30 -17.62 29.11
N ALA A 572 -36.34 -17.55 30.04
CA ALA A 572 -35.46 -16.41 30.16
C ALA A 572 -34.75 -16.22 28.81
N ALA A 573 -34.63 -14.96 28.39
CA ALA A 573 -33.85 -14.57 27.23
C ALA A 573 -32.47 -15.25 27.31
N GLU A 574 -32.09 -15.98 26.26
CA GLU A 574 -30.71 -16.43 26.10
C GLU A 574 -29.81 -15.19 26.16
N ASP A 575 -28.82 -15.22 27.05
CA ASP A 575 -27.84 -14.15 27.26
C ASP A 575 -27.08 -13.89 25.96
N GLU A 576 -27.57 -12.96 25.13
CA GLU A 576 -26.74 -12.33 24.09
C GLU A 576 -25.56 -11.66 24.81
N ALA A 577 -24.34 -12.13 24.54
CA ALA A 577 -23.12 -11.52 25.07
C ALA A 577 -23.11 -10.02 24.73
N LEU A 578 -23.27 -9.17 25.74
CA LEU A 578 -23.32 -7.73 25.59
C LEU A 578 -21.91 -7.17 25.42
N THR A 579 -21.72 -6.29 24.44
CA THR A 579 -20.49 -5.50 24.27
C THR A 579 -20.30 -4.59 25.49
N GLU A 580 -19.12 -4.63 26.08
CA GLU A 580 -18.75 -3.69 27.13
C GLU A 580 -18.63 -2.27 26.55
N VAL A 581 -19.33 -1.31 27.16
CA VAL A 581 -19.29 0.11 26.77
C VAL A 581 -18.53 0.90 27.82
N ILE A 582 -17.43 1.54 27.41
CA ILE A 582 -16.55 2.33 28.29
C ILE A 582 -17.25 3.64 28.71
N PRO A 583 -17.05 4.12 29.96
CA PRO A 583 -17.53 5.43 30.38
C PRO A 583 -17.17 6.57 29.40
N GLY A 584 -18.16 7.35 28.98
CA GLY A 584 -18.00 8.44 28.02
C GLY A 584 -18.23 8.04 26.56
N PHE A 585 -18.34 6.75 26.25
CA PHE A 585 -18.77 6.27 24.95
C PHE A 585 -20.31 6.16 24.88
N PRO A 586 -20.97 6.54 23.77
CA PRO A 586 -22.43 6.42 23.65
C PRO A 586 -22.87 4.96 23.68
N GLU A 587 -23.95 4.65 24.40
CA GLU A 587 -24.56 3.30 24.38
C GLU A 587 -25.51 3.10 23.20
N ARG A 588 -26.07 4.20 22.70
CA ARG A 588 -27.06 4.22 21.63
C ARG A 588 -26.98 5.52 20.85
N ILE A 589 -27.18 5.43 19.55
CA ILE A 589 -27.26 6.59 18.65
C ILE A 589 -28.47 6.42 17.75
N GLU A 590 -29.29 7.47 17.66
CA GLU A 590 -30.47 7.45 16.80
C GLU A 590 -30.67 8.78 16.07
N GLY A 591 -31.31 8.70 14.91
CA GLY A 591 -31.67 9.88 14.12
C GLY A 591 -32.46 9.53 12.88
N GLU A 592 -32.94 10.56 12.18
CA GLU A 592 -33.57 10.39 10.86
C GLU A 592 -32.50 10.19 9.78
N ILE A 593 -32.75 9.29 8.83
CA ILE A 593 -31.86 9.02 7.71
C ILE A 593 -31.97 10.14 6.67
N VAL A 594 -30.85 10.84 6.47
CA VAL A 594 -30.61 11.73 5.33
C VAL A 594 -29.71 10.98 4.34
N PHE A 595 -30.29 10.56 3.22
CA PHE A 595 -29.63 9.70 2.24
C PHE A 595 -29.06 10.50 1.07
N CYS A 596 -27.73 10.48 0.95
CA CYS A 596 -26.98 11.00 -0.18
C CYS A 596 -26.63 9.85 -1.12
N ASN A 597 -27.35 9.71 -2.24
CA ASN A 597 -27.24 8.55 -3.13
C ASN A 597 -26.01 8.62 -4.08
N GLY A 598 -24.83 8.90 -3.53
CA GLY A 598 -23.57 8.94 -4.26
C GLY A 598 -22.61 7.83 -3.81
N ASP A 599 -22.08 7.09 -4.77
CA ASP A 599 -20.85 6.30 -4.57
C ASP A 599 -19.64 7.22 -4.80
N ASN A 600 -18.51 6.91 -4.17
CA ASN A 600 -17.26 7.67 -4.31
C ASN A 600 -17.41 9.17 -4.00
N ILE A 601 -18.28 9.53 -3.04
CA ILE A 601 -18.32 10.91 -2.52
C ILE A 601 -16.97 11.16 -1.85
N ASN A 602 -16.11 11.88 -2.56
CA ASN A 602 -14.75 12.15 -2.11
C ASN A 602 -14.73 13.23 -1.02
N THR A 603 -13.59 13.39 -0.35
CA THR A 603 -13.44 14.42 0.70
C THR A 603 -13.68 15.85 0.22
N ASP A 604 -13.57 16.13 -1.08
CA ASP A 604 -13.90 17.44 -1.65
C ASP A 604 -15.40 17.68 -1.72
N GLY A 605 -16.16 16.63 -2.06
CA GLY A 605 -17.61 16.61 -1.96
C GLY A 605 -18.09 16.89 -0.54
N ILE A 606 -17.38 16.39 0.48
CA ILE A 606 -17.71 16.58 1.91
C ILE A 606 -17.26 17.95 2.42
N TYR A 607 -16.01 18.36 2.13
CA TYR A 607 -15.43 19.62 2.56
C TYR A 607 -14.65 20.28 1.40
N PRO A 608 -15.14 21.40 0.85
CA PRO A 608 -14.58 21.99 -0.36
C PRO A 608 -13.09 22.34 -0.23
N GLY A 609 -12.28 21.92 -1.21
CA GLY A 609 -10.84 22.10 -1.22
C GLY A 609 -10.38 23.56 -1.05
N LYS A 610 -11.19 24.51 -1.54
CA LYS A 610 -10.97 25.96 -1.42
C LYS A 610 -10.78 26.45 0.03
N TYR A 611 -11.26 25.70 1.03
CA TYR A 611 -11.14 26.03 2.46
C TYR A 611 -10.03 25.25 3.20
N THR A 612 -9.40 24.27 2.56
CA THR A 612 -8.53 23.28 3.24
C THR A 612 -7.29 23.89 3.89
N TYR A 613 -6.75 24.96 3.31
CA TYR A 613 -5.55 25.66 3.80
C TYR A 613 -5.87 26.98 4.50
N GLN A 614 -7.12 27.15 4.96
CA GLN A 614 -7.53 28.29 5.74
C GLN A 614 -7.59 27.89 7.22
N ASP A 615 -6.59 28.30 7.99
CA ASP A 615 -6.42 27.86 9.39
C ASP A 615 -7.45 28.46 10.38
N HIS A 616 -8.37 29.32 9.91
CA HIS A 616 -9.32 30.06 10.74
C HIS A 616 -10.79 29.89 10.34
N VAL A 617 -11.15 28.79 9.66
CA VAL A 617 -12.55 28.50 9.34
C VAL A 617 -13.30 28.16 10.63
N SER A 618 -14.30 28.97 10.99
CA SER A 618 -15.09 28.74 12.21
C SER A 618 -15.93 27.47 12.10
N ARG A 619 -16.34 26.91 13.25
CA ARG A 619 -17.20 25.71 13.28
C ARG A 619 -18.53 25.96 12.57
N GLU A 620 -19.10 27.14 12.72
CA GLU A 620 -20.33 27.56 12.05
C GLU A 620 -20.13 27.56 10.54
N LYS A 621 -19.00 28.10 10.05
CA LYS A 621 -18.71 28.09 8.62
C LYS A 621 -18.47 26.68 8.11
N MET A 622 -17.78 25.82 8.86
CA MET A 622 -17.61 24.40 8.51
C MET A 622 -18.96 23.68 8.37
N ALA A 623 -19.91 23.97 9.26
CA ALA A 623 -21.25 23.40 9.21
C ALA A 623 -22.06 23.91 7.99
N GLU A 624 -21.89 25.18 7.62
CA GLU A 624 -22.54 25.79 6.46
C GLU A 624 -22.07 25.15 5.14
N ILE A 625 -20.76 24.92 5.00
CA ILE A 625 -20.16 24.40 3.76
C ILE A 625 -20.09 22.86 3.70
N CYS A 626 -20.55 22.18 4.74
CA CYS A 626 -20.54 20.72 4.80
C CYS A 626 -21.37 20.16 3.64
N MET A 627 -20.76 19.27 2.84
CA MET A 627 -21.31 18.65 1.63
C MET A 627 -21.70 19.61 0.49
N GLU A 628 -21.29 20.89 0.52
CA GLU A 628 -21.67 21.92 -0.49
C GLU A 628 -21.31 21.50 -1.93
N ASN A 629 -20.15 20.87 -2.11
CA ASN A 629 -19.68 20.44 -3.44
C ASN A 629 -20.40 19.18 -3.93
N TYR A 630 -20.98 18.38 -3.02
CA TYR A 630 -21.83 17.26 -3.40
C TYR A 630 -23.24 17.75 -3.73
N ASP A 631 -23.86 18.48 -2.79
CA ASP A 631 -25.20 19.03 -2.92
C ASP A 631 -25.25 20.41 -2.23
N PRO A 632 -25.43 21.50 -3.00
CA PRO A 632 -25.54 22.85 -2.45
C PRO A 632 -26.69 23.03 -1.46
N GLU A 633 -27.74 22.21 -1.56
CA GLU A 633 -28.91 22.23 -0.67
C GLU A 633 -28.74 21.32 0.56
N PHE A 634 -27.62 20.61 0.69
CA PHE A 634 -27.39 19.74 1.85
C PHE A 634 -27.45 20.52 3.16
N SER A 635 -26.88 21.74 3.18
CA SER A 635 -26.82 22.55 4.40
C SER A 635 -28.20 22.98 4.90
N THR A 636 -29.19 23.11 4.03
CA THR A 636 -30.58 23.44 4.41
C THR A 636 -31.41 22.18 4.66
N THR A 637 -31.09 21.09 3.96
CA THR A 637 -31.81 19.81 4.04
C THR A 637 -31.46 19.03 5.32
N ALA A 638 -30.18 18.96 5.69
CA ALA A 638 -29.70 18.23 6.86
C ALA A 638 -29.85 19.06 8.15
N LYS A 639 -30.32 18.42 9.22
CA LYS A 639 -30.58 19.00 10.54
C LYS A 639 -29.68 18.38 11.61
N PRO A 640 -29.46 19.09 12.73
CA PRO A 640 -28.80 18.51 13.89
C PRO A 640 -29.47 17.20 14.35
N GLY A 641 -28.66 16.17 14.59
CA GLY A 641 -29.11 14.84 15.02
C GLY A 641 -29.50 13.88 13.89
N ASP A 642 -29.48 14.31 12.63
CA ASP A 642 -29.70 13.42 11.49
C ASP A 642 -28.54 12.41 11.33
N ILE A 643 -28.83 11.25 10.74
CA ILE A 643 -27.84 10.24 10.36
C ILE A 643 -27.54 10.40 8.88
N LEU A 644 -26.29 10.71 8.54
CA LEU A 644 -25.87 10.81 7.14
C LEU A 644 -25.70 9.41 6.58
N VAL A 645 -26.43 9.06 5.54
CA VAL A 645 -26.32 7.77 4.86
C VAL A 645 -25.81 7.98 3.43
N ALA A 646 -24.73 7.31 3.04
CA ALA A 646 -24.11 7.45 1.73
C ALA A 646 -23.87 6.11 1.03
N GLY A 647 -23.48 6.14 -0.24
CA GLY A 647 -23.15 4.95 -1.02
C GLY A 647 -21.85 4.27 -0.61
N PHE A 648 -21.20 3.61 -1.56
CA PHE A 648 -19.94 2.89 -1.37
C PHE A 648 -18.73 3.82 -1.52
N ASN A 649 -17.63 3.47 -0.83
CA ASN A 649 -16.36 4.20 -0.85
C ASN A 649 -16.49 5.68 -0.43
N PHE A 650 -17.26 5.94 0.63
CA PHE A 650 -17.48 7.28 1.15
C PHE A 650 -16.19 7.88 1.73
N GLY A 651 -15.95 9.16 1.45
CA GLY A 651 -14.77 9.89 1.89
C GLY A 651 -13.48 9.52 1.16
N CYS A 652 -13.57 9.03 -0.08
CA CYS A 652 -12.38 8.71 -0.87
C CYS A 652 -11.56 9.95 -1.27
N GLY A 653 -10.35 9.74 -1.77
CA GLY A 653 -9.46 10.81 -2.24
C GLY A 653 -8.54 11.37 -1.16
N SER A 654 -8.54 12.70 -1.00
CA SER A 654 -7.53 13.43 -0.22
C SER A 654 -7.65 13.17 1.29
N SER A 655 -6.54 13.19 2.03
CA SER A 655 -6.52 12.87 3.46
C SER A 655 -7.03 13.98 4.40
N ARG A 656 -7.97 14.82 3.93
CA ARG A 656 -8.47 15.99 4.65
C ARG A 656 -9.26 15.58 5.88
N GLU A 657 -8.71 15.92 7.05
CA GLU A 657 -9.35 15.69 8.34
C GLU A 657 -10.65 16.52 8.49
N GLN A 658 -10.68 17.68 7.83
CA GLN A 658 -11.81 18.60 7.86
C GLN A 658 -13.12 17.99 7.33
N ALA A 659 -13.04 16.94 6.52
CA ALA A 659 -14.23 16.21 6.06
C ALA A 659 -15.00 15.61 7.26
N ALA A 660 -14.29 15.02 8.24
CA ALA A 660 -14.91 14.48 9.44
C ALA A 660 -15.38 15.61 10.38
N THR A 661 -14.57 16.65 10.58
CA THR A 661 -14.93 17.75 11.49
C THR A 661 -16.07 18.60 10.96
N ALA A 662 -16.26 18.72 9.64
CA ALA A 662 -17.40 19.43 9.04
C ALA A 662 -18.73 18.71 9.30
N ILE A 663 -18.74 17.38 9.22
CA ILE A 663 -19.92 16.56 9.56
C ILE A 663 -20.26 16.72 11.06
N LEU A 664 -19.25 16.68 11.94
CA LEU A 664 -19.42 16.97 13.37
C LEU A 664 -19.85 18.41 13.64
N ALA A 665 -19.38 19.38 12.85
CA ALA A 665 -19.80 20.77 12.93
C ALA A 665 -21.28 20.92 12.55
N LYS A 666 -21.75 20.13 11.58
CA LYS A 666 -23.16 20.01 11.18
C LYS A 666 -24.04 19.30 12.22
N GLN A 667 -23.45 18.83 13.32
CA GLN A 667 -24.12 18.10 14.40
C GLN A 667 -24.75 16.78 13.93
N ILE A 668 -24.11 16.11 12.98
CA ILE A 668 -24.44 14.76 12.53
C ILE A 668 -23.61 13.79 13.39
N PRO A 669 -24.24 12.97 14.26
CA PRO A 669 -23.53 12.12 15.20
C PRO A 669 -23.00 10.81 14.58
N LEU A 670 -23.52 10.41 13.41
CA LEU A 670 -23.19 9.13 12.77
C LEU A 670 -23.25 9.26 11.25
N VAL A 671 -22.28 8.63 10.60
CA VAL A 671 -22.32 8.34 9.16
C VAL A 671 -22.52 6.85 8.95
N ALA A 672 -23.49 6.46 8.15
CA ALA A 672 -23.58 5.10 7.62
C ALA A 672 -23.27 5.10 6.12
N ALA A 673 -22.51 4.12 5.66
CA ALA A 673 -22.16 4.01 4.24
C ALA A 673 -22.18 2.55 3.78
N GLY A 674 -22.23 2.32 2.47
CA GLY A 674 -21.99 0.98 1.92
C GLY A 674 -20.57 0.51 2.22
N SER A 675 -19.61 1.42 2.16
CA SER A 675 -18.24 1.24 2.66
C SER A 675 -17.55 2.60 2.81
N PHE A 676 -16.50 2.67 3.62
CA PHE A 676 -15.68 3.87 3.78
C PHE A 676 -14.33 3.75 3.08
N SER A 677 -13.76 4.87 2.65
CA SER A 677 -12.32 4.91 2.40
C SER A 677 -11.58 4.77 3.74
N ASN A 678 -10.47 4.02 3.77
CA ASN A 678 -9.73 3.84 5.02
C ASN A 678 -9.23 5.16 5.62
N ILE A 679 -8.77 6.09 4.78
CA ILE A 679 -8.26 7.39 5.26
C ILE A 679 -9.38 8.19 5.93
N PHE A 680 -10.58 8.20 5.36
CA PHE A 680 -11.74 8.84 5.98
C PHE A 680 -12.15 8.14 7.28
N SER A 681 -12.16 6.80 7.30
CA SER A 681 -12.45 6.01 8.51
C SER A 681 -11.47 6.37 9.65
N ARG A 682 -10.16 6.45 9.35
CA ARG A 682 -9.14 6.91 10.32
C ARG A 682 -9.40 8.33 10.80
N ASN A 683 -9.65 9.27 9.89
CA ASN A 683 -9.95 10.66 10.26
C ASN A 683 -11.22 10.74 11.12
N SER A 684 -12.22 9.90 10.85
CA SER A 684 -13.46 9.85 11.61
C SER A 684 -13.18 9.43 13.06
N ILE A 685 -12.49 8.30 13.28
CA ILE A 685 -12.11 7.85 14.62
C ILE A 685 -11.20 8.87 15.33
N ASN A 686 -10.21 9.44 14.62
CA ASN A 686 -9.31 10.44 15.17
C ASN A 686 -10.03 11.70 15.67
N ASN A 687 -11.22 11.99 15.15
CA ASN A 687 -12.04 13.15 15.52
C ASN A 687 -13.33 12.77 16.28
N ALA A 688 -13.50 11.50 16.68
CA ALA A 688 -14.70 10.99 17.32
C ALA A 688 -15.99 11.09 16.47
N LEU A 689 -15.88 11.10 15.14
CA LEU A 689 -17.01 10.85 14.26
C LEU A 689 -17.21 9.34 14.12
N LEU A 690 -18.41 8.86 14.45
CA LEU A 690 -18.74 7.46 14.31
C LEU A 690 -19.17 7.12 12.89
N GLY A 691 -18.72 5.96 12.42
CA GLY A 691 -19.02 5.40 11.11
C GLY A 691 -19.47 3.95 11.24
N VAL A 692 -20.45 3.53 10.44
CA VAL A 692 -20.90 2.13 10.37
C VAL A 692 -21.17 1.71 8.92
N GLU A 693 -20.67 0.55 8.52
CA GLU A 693 -20.89 0.02 7.17
C GLU A 693 -22.19 -0.78 7.12
N LEU A 694 -23.13 -0.37 6.27
CA LEU A 694 -24.47 -0.96 6.11
C LEU A 694 -24.83 -1.18 4.63
N PRO A 695 -24.17 -2.09 3.90
CA PRO A 695 -24.47 -2.34 2.48
C PRO A 695 -25.95 -2.66 2.20
N ALA A 696 -26.58 -3.46 3.07
CA ALA A 696 -27.98 -3.85 2.93
C ALA A 696 -28.94 -2.64 2.98
N LEU A 697 -28.66 -1.68 3.88
CA LEU A 697 -29.42 -0.43 3.96
C LEU A 697 -29.31 0.36 2.66
N ILE A 698 -28.13 0.43 2.06
CA ILE A 698 -27.91 1.19 0.83
C ILE A 698 -28.70 0.60 -0.34
N HIS A 699 -28.69 -0.73 -0.48
CA HIS A 699 -29.49 -1.41 -1.49
C HIS A 699 -30.98 -1.14 -1.30
N ARG A 700 -31.47 -1.28 -0.07
CA ARG A 700 -32.87 -1.03 0.29
C ARG A 700 -33.31 0.42 0.04
N LEU A 701 -32.48 1.40 0.40
CA LEU A 701 -32.77 2.82 0.14
C LEU A 701 -32.82 3.13 -1.36
N ARG A 702 -31.95 2.53 -2.18
CA ARG A 702 -31.94 2.70 -3.64
C ARG A 702 -33.18 2.10 -4.31
N GLU A 703 -33.76 1.06 -3.74
CA GLU A 703 -35.02 0.49 -4.21
C GLU A 703 -36.21 1.43 -3.96
N THR A 704 -36.21 2.12 -2.82
CA THR A 704 -37.30 3.02 -2.40
C THR A 704 -37.16 4.42 -3.01
N HIS A 705 -35.94 4.96 -3.07
CA HIS A 705 -35.62 6.31 -3.57
C HIS A 705 -34.92 6.21 -4.93
N LYS A 706 -35.71 5.96 -5.98
CA LYS A 706 -35.20 5.76 -7.36
C LYS A 706 -34.92 7.06 -8.12
N ASP A 707 -35.40 8.18 -7.60
CA ASP A 707 -35.17 9.48 -8.23
C ASP A 707 -33.70 9.85 -8.13
N LYS A 708 -33.04 9.98 -9.28
CA LYS A 708 -31.61 10.34 -9.38
C LYS A 708 -31.39 11.85 -9.52
N GLU A 709 -32.45 12.64 -9.72
CA GLU A 709 -32.32 14.09 -9.85
C GLU A 709 -32.15 14.76 -8.49
N VAL A 710 -32.66 14.14 -7.42
CA VAL A 710 -32.45 14.59 -6.04
C VAL A 710 -31.19 13.96 -5.48
N LEU A 711 -30.22 14.79 -5.08
CA LEU A 711 -28.93 14.32 -4.54
C LEU A 711 -29.05 13.91 -3.07
N THR A 712 -29.78 14.68 -2.26
CA THR A 712 -29.99 14.41 -0.83
C THR A 712 -31.46 14.20 -0.52
N HIS A 713 -31.82 13.02 0.00
CA HIS A 713 -33.19 12.67 0.39
C HIS A 713 -33.36 12.68 1.91
N ARG A 714 -34.38 13.40 2.40
CA ARG A 714 -34.97 13.09 3.71
C ARG A 714 -35.95 11.93 3.55
N THR A 715 -35.56 10.78 4.06
CA THR A 715 -36.29 9.53 3.82
C THR A 715 -37.53 9.39 4.71
N GLY A 716 -37.55 10.07 5.87
CA GLY A 716 -38.49 9.82 6.96
C GLY A 716 -38.24 8.50 7.69
N TRP A 717 -37.17 7.77 7.35
CA TRP A 717 -36.75 6.55 8.02
C TRP A 717 -35.89 6.90 9.23
N ARG A 718 -35.84 6.03 10.23
CA ARG A 718 -35.00 6.19 11.41
C ARG A 718 -33.99 5.07 11.50
N LEU A 719 -32.78 5.41 11.95
CA LEU A 719 -31.74 4.46 12.28
C LEU A 719 -31.48 4.54 13.78
N LEU A 720 -31.45 3.39 14.45
CA LEU A 720 -30.99 3.22 15.83
C LEU A 720 -29.82 2.25 15.82
N TRP A 721 -28.66 2.68 16.28
CA TRP A 721 -27.53 1.81 16.57
C TRP A 721 -27.48 1.52 18.07
N ASP A 722 -27.80 0.27 18.44
CA ASP A 722 -27.56 -0.28 19.77
C ASP A 722 -26.15 -0.85 19.82
N ILE A 723 -25.25 -0.13 20.48
CA ILE A 723 -23.83 -0.46 20.55
C ILE A 723 -23.60 -1.64 21.51
N ARG A 724 -24.36 -1.72 22.60
CA ARG A 724 -24.28 -2.83 23.58
C ARG A 724 -24.63 -4.16 22.93
N ARG A 725 -25.57 -4.16 21.99
CA ARG A 725 -25.99 -5.38 21.27
C ARG A 725 -25.30 -5.55 19.91
N SER A 726 -24.47 -4.60 19.50
CA SER A 726 -23.84 -4.57 18.17
C SER A 726 -24.87 -4.75 17.04
N LYS A 727 -26.01 -4.06 17.17
CA LYS A 727 -27.16 -4.16 16.24
C LYS A 727 -27.60 -2.78 15.77
N VAL A 728 -27.88 -2.68 14.49
CA VAL A 728 -28.56 -1.52 13.90
C VAL A 728 -29.99 -1.92 13.58
N VAL A 729 -30.94 -1.11 14.05
CA VAL A 729 -32.36 -1.23 13.76
C VAL A 729 -32.77 -0.09 12.84
N ILE A 730 -33.38 -0.43 11.71
CA ILE A 730 -33.91 0.52 10.74
C ILE A 730 -35.43 0.50 10.84
N THR A 731 -36.05 1.67 10.99
CA THR A 731 -37.51 1.85 10.95
C THR A 731 -37.87 2.64 9.70
N GLU A 732 -38.59 2.01 8.78
CA GLU A 732 -39.05 2.64 7.54
C GLU A 732 -40.24 3.59 7.82
N LYS A 733 -40.57 4.43 6.84
CA LYS A 733 -41.63 5.45 6.97
C LYS A 733 -43.02 4.87 7.28
N ASP A 734 -43.29 3.64 6.86
CA ASP A 734 -44.55 2.93 7.12
C ASP A 734 -44.61 2.27 8.51
N GLY A 735 -43.54 2.39 9.30
CA GLY A 735 -43.41 1.80 10.63
C GLY A 735 -42.87 0.37 10.64
N SER A 736 -42.62 -0.24 9.48
CA SER A 736 -41.92 -1.52 9.40
C SER A 736 -40.47 -1.37 9.89
N SER A 737 -39.92 -2.41 10.51
CA SER A 737 -38.54 -2.38 10.98
C SER A 737 -37.82 -3.69 10.75
N TRP A 738 -36.52 -3.59 10.57
CA TRP A 738 -35.61 -4.72 10.41
C TRP A 738 -34.28 -4.41 11.09
N GLU A 739 -33.55 -5.46 11.43
CA GLU A 739 -32.28 -5.35 12.15
C GLU A 739 -31.13 -5.96 11.35
N GLN A 740 -29.94 -5.41 11.58
CA GLN A 740 -28.68 -5.89 11.03
C GLN A 740 -27.64 -5.93 12.13
N LYS A 741 -26.99 -7.10 12.31
CA LYS A 741 -25.82 -7.22 13.18
C LYS A 741 -24.63 -6.50 12.53
N VAL A 742 -23.90 -5.74 13.34
CA VAL A 742 -22.69 -5.01 12.93
C VAL A 742 -21.50 -5.41 13.79
N GLY A 743 -20.30 -5.00 13.38
CA GLY A 743 -19.08 -5.27 14.15
C GLY A 743 -19.07 -4.54 15.50
N GLU A 744 -18.42 -5.16 16.48
CA GLU A 744 -18.15 -4.53 17.77
C GLU A 744 -17.11 -3.42 17.63
N ILE A 745 -17.28 -2.34 18.41
CA ILE A 745 -16.24 -1.32 18.54
C ILE A 745 -15.36 -1.73 19.72
N PRO A 746 -14.07 -2.02 19.51
CA PRO A 746 -13.23 -2.54 20.57
C PRO A 746 -12.88 -1.46 21.62
N PRO A 747 -12.53 -1.86 22.86
CA PRO A 747 -12.26 -0.96 23.98
C PRO A 747 -11.26 0.17 23.67
N ASN A 748 -10.18 -0.12 22.93
CA ASN A 748 -9.18 0.89 22.57
C ASN A 748 -9.75 2.00 21.67
N VAL A 749 -10.63 1.67 20.73
CA VAL A 749 -11.30 2.66 19.87
C VAL A 749 -12.37 3.42 20.66
N GLN A 750 -13.12 2.72 21.52
CA GLN A 750 -14.08 3.38 22.41
C GLN A 750 -13.40 4.41 23.31
N GLU A 751 -12.23 4.09 23.88
CA GLU A 751 -11.45 5.02 24.73
C GLU A 751 -11.04 6.29 23.95
N ILE A 752 -10.57 6.11 22.70
CA ILE A 752 -10.21 7.23 21.82
C ILE A 752 -11.42 8.14 21.58
N ILE A 753 -12.56 7.56 21.19
CA ILE A 753 -13.77 8.31 20.87
C ILE A 753 -14.38 8.97 22.11
N ALA A 754 -14.38 8.27 23.25
CA ALA A 754 -14.86 8.79 24.54
C ALA A 754 -14.04 10.02 25.00
N CYS A 755 -12.76 10.08 24.64
CA CYS A 755 -11.91 11.25 24.88
C CYS A 755 -12.10 12.39 23.85
N GLY A 756 -13.07 12.28 22.93
CA GLY A 756 -13.28 13.26 21.87
C GLY A 756 -12.30 13.13 20.70
N GLY A 757 -11.73 11.94 20.50
CA GLY A 757 -10.81 11.61 19.42
C GLY A 757 -9.38 11.42 19.89
N LEU A 758 -8.47 11.16 18.93
CA LEU A 758 -7.09 10.81 19.21
C LEU A 758 -6.34 11.94 19.91
N GLU A 759 -6.62 13.21 19.57
CA GLU A 759 -6.01 14.35 20.26
C GLU A 759 -6.40 14.41 21.74
N GLY A 760 -7.68 14.19 22.05
CA GLY A 760 -8.16 14.17 23.42
C GLY A 760 -7.60 12.99 24.21
N TRP A 761 -7.51 11.81 23.59
CA TRP A 761 -6.89 10.63 24.20
C TRP A 761 -5.42 10.90 24.56
N VAL A 762 -4.63 11.47 23.63
CA VAL A 762 -3.22 11.83 23.88
C VAL A 762 -3.11 12.85 25.03
N LYS A 763 -3.96 13.88 25.07
CA LYS A 763 -3.99 14.86 26.16
C LYS A 763 -4.20 14.20 27.52
N THR A 764 -5.15 13.27 27.60
CA THR A 764 -5.43 12.50 28.82
C THR A 764 -4.23 11.65 29.23
N LYS A 765 -3.54 10.98 28.29
CA LYS A 765 -2.33 10.21 28.59
C LYS A 765 -1.18 11.10 29.09
N ILE A 766 -0.95 12.25 28.46
CA ILE A 766 0.07 13.21 28.91
C ILE A 766 -0.24 13.77 30.30
N ALA A 767 -1.52 14.03 30.59
CA ALA A 767 -1.94 14.49 31.91
C ALA A 767 -1.71 13.41 32.98
N ALA A 768 -2.00 12.14 32.66
CA ALA A 768 -1.76 11.00 33.55
C ALA A 768 -0.27 10.74 33.82
N GLU A 769 0.62 10.97 32.84
CA GLU A 769 2.08 10.84 33.04
C GLU A 769 2.70 11.93 33.93
N LYS A 770 1.99 13.06 34.13
CA LYS A 770 2.44 14.17 34.98
C LYS A 770 2.01 14.05 36.45
N GLN A 771 1.04 13.18 36.73
CA GLN A 771 0.59 12.82 38.07
C GLN A 771 1.45 11.69 38.61
#